data_AF-R6E2M4-F1
#
_entry.id   AF-R6E2M4-F1
#
_cell.length_a   1.000
_cell.length_b   1.000
_cell.length_c   1.000
_cell.angle_alpha   90.00
_cell.angle_beta   90.00
_cell.angle_gamma   90.00
#
_symmetry.space_group_name_H-M   'P 1'
#
loop_
_entity.id
_entity.type
_entity.pdbx_description
1 polymer ?
#
loop_
_entity_poly.entity_id
_entity_poly.type
_entity_poly.pdbx_seq_one_letter_code
_entity_poly.pdbx_strand_id
1 'polypeptide(L)'
;MNKIYSLLGIGLLGAATLSSCKEDIFTEEQGRAQQGKLQTYTAVASIDSYKNTEKAPSSRANVQDDGSSFMWNKDDKVTIWNGTNGYEFSSVNYDESEPSGNVEFTGDGALADGATVWGIYPKKDSPTTANVFTFTLADNVTQSGSKPELQNTMHMLAKGTVNGNTVTNLNFEHLTALFQFKVTNRRPDTYAVTKIVVSCNDAIFPKTLTISGDNKTYGEKVNSLVLTTTNLEVGKNATSYGYMSCFPVSDMTEDTELTFTATIEKNGEHGTSETIEKTGKVSELYNIGSVVAEDGYKYIAGKRYGVSFTFVADLGYEETETNKYLVKKADGLINLAGESAIMTNTATVITLDTDIDFQGKDAWMPVAEFKGTLEGNNKKIANLTIATSGTSAGLFVKNSGAIRNLTLEDVTLHSTAATAVGGFAAENLGTIQSCTVNGGTFTSGAFNAAIGAIAGNNLQASAAITDCMVDGSTVFTVTNKANIGGIAGVLGSWNASAIKGCSVGKDVLFIINDATATTGVGGLVGWSRGNIYGSYSLATIQLDKAANSGGLTGGNAGSVIASYSAGKIVANCTGFSAGGIVNAGGKVSGCYSTTILPTSGSNNIGGIGGKADNINGIECYFIIDGITNPGGGLSSAVKLTSADELREKAVGMNNAVFDSGFEFFVNTADDAPLSIRRIMQ
;
A
#
# COMPACT_ATOMS: atom_id res chain seq x y z
N MET A 1 -2.03 -37.97 51.27
CA MET A 1 -3.03 -36.90 51.54
C MET A 1 -3.79 -36.71 50.23
N ASN A 2 -4.94 -37.37 50.06
CA ASN A 2 -6.31 -36.89 50.35
C ASN A 2 -6.77 -35.85 49.31
N LYS A 3 -7.90 -35.97 48.58
CA LYS A 3 -9.04 -36.91 48.65
C LYS A 3 -9.86 -36.84 47.35
N ILE A 4 -10.44 -37.99 46.98
CA ILE A 4 -11.54 -38.21 46.03
C ILE A 4 -12.88 -37.85 46.69
N TYR A 5 -13.88 -37.37 45.92
CA TYR A 5 -15.29 -37.72 46.17
C TYR A 5 -16.13 -37.74 44.86
N SER A 6 -16.80 -38.88 44.66
CA SER A 6 -17.99 -39.07 43.81
C SER A 6 -19.26 -38.53 44.49
N LEU A 7 -20.37 -38.32 43.77
CA LEU A 7 -21.70 -38.82 44.17
C LEU A 7 -22.79 -38.59 43.10
N LEU A 8 -23.51 -39.68 42.81
CA LEU A 8 -24.88 -39.76 42.28
C LEU A 8 -25.90 -39.36 43.36
N GLY A 9 -27.11 -38.92 42.96
CA GLY A 9 -28.36 -39.22 43.69
C GLY A 9 -29.44 -38.13 43.82
N ILE A 10 -30.45 -38.20 42.95
CA ILE A 10 -31.93 -38.22 43.19
C ILE A 10 -32.57 -37.23 44.23
N GLY A 11 -33.42 -36.33 43.71
CA GLY A 11 -34.87 -36.12 44.02
C GLY A 11 -35.40 -35.72 45.41
N LEU A 12 -36.32 -34.73 45.46
CA LEU A 12 -37.54 -34.64 46.33
C LEU A 12 -38.31 -33.30 46.00
N LEU A 13 -39.56 -33.32 45.51
CA LEU A 13 -40.89 -33.32 46.19
C LEU A 13 -41.40 -31.97 46.73
N GLY A 14 -42.63 -31.62 46.31
CA GLY A 14 -43.54 -30.70 46.99
C GLY A 14 -45.01 -31.09 46.70
N ALA A 15 -45.73 -31.57 47.73
CA ALA A 15 -47.18 -31.82 47.77
C ALA A 15 -47.96 -30.48 47.92
N ALA A 16 -49.27 -30.30 47.69
CA ALA A 16 -50.50 -31.10 47.92
C ALA A 16 -51.62 -30.58 46.95
N THR A 17 -52.75 -31.25 46.66
CA THR A 17 -53.85 -31.69 47.55
C THR A 17 -54.72 -32.79 46.88
N LEU A 18 -55.37 -33.61 47.72
CA LEU A 18 -56.28 -34.72 47.39
C LEU A 18 -57.74 -34.25 47.22
N SER A 19 -58.50 -34.85 46.29
CA SER A 19 -59.79 -35.50 46.63
C SER A 19 -60.36 -36.38 45.50
N SER A 20 -60.88 -37.54 45.93
CA SER A 20 -62.08 -38.23 45.44
C SER A 20 -62.03 -39.14 44.21
N CYS A 21 -62.33 -40.42 44.49
CA CYS A 21 -62.51 -41.58 43.63
C CYS A 21 -63.57 -41.45 42.51
N LYS A 22 -63.37 -42.19 41.42
CA LYS A 22 -64.36 -43.15 40.90
C LYS A 22 -63.67 -44.27 40.11
N GLU A 23 -64.15 -45.49 40.37
CA GLU A 23 -63.69 -46.80 39.89
C GLU A 23 -63.83 -47.02 38.37
N ASP A 24 -62.92 -47.87 37.89
CA ASP A 24 -63.01 -48.96 36.91
C ASP A 24 -63.66 -48.74 35.53
N ILE A 25 -62.92 -49.18 34.49
CA ILE A 25 -63.19 -50.43 33.75
C ILE A 25 -61.96 -50.75 32.88
N PHE A 26 -61.35 -51.91 33.12
CA PHE A 26 -60.53 -52.59 32.13
C PHE A 26 -61.44 -53.09 31.00
N THR A 27 -61.19 -52.67 29.77
CA THR A 27 -61.60 -53.42 28.59
C THR A 27 -60.38 -53.70 27.75
N GLU A 28 -59.98 -54.97 27.72
CA GLU A 28 -59.11 -55.52 26.70
C GLU A 28 -59.84 -55.44 25.35
N GLU A 29 -59.37 -54.59 24.44
CA GLU A 29 -59.59 -54.80 23.01
C GLU A 29 -58.25 -55.06 22.33
N GLN A 30 -58.11 -56.31 21.90
CA GLN A 30 -57.06 -56.79 21.03
C GLN A 30 -57.04 -56.02 19.69
N GLY A 31 -55.85 -55.68 19.23
CA GLY A 31 -55.49 -55.74 17.81
C GLY A 31 -56.26 -54.84 16.84
N ARG A 32 -56.07 -53.52 16.93
CA ARG A 32 -56.12 -52.64 15.75
C ARG A 32 -54.91 -51.73 15.77
N ALA A 33 -54.10 -51.78 14.71
CA ALA A 33 -53.11 -50.75 14.43
C ALA A 33 -53.81 -49.39 14.44
N GLN A 34 -53.50 -48.56 15.43
CA GLN A 34 -54.04 -47.20 15.53
C GLN A 34 -53.56 -46.42 14.29
N GLN A 35 -54.48 -46.15 13.35
CA GLN A 35 -54.27 -45.10 12.36
C GLN A 35 -54.07 -43.80 13.13
N GLY A 36 -52.92 -43.15 12.97
CA GLY A 36 -52.56 -41.96 13.73
C GLY A 36 -53.67 -40.91 13.67
N LYS A 37 -54.13 -40.44 14.83
CA LYS A 37 -55.08 -39.33 14.93
C LYS A 37 -54.31 -38.02 14.68
N LEU A 38 -54.96 -37.03 14.04
CA LEU A 38 -54.37 -35.70 13.90
C LEU A 38 -54.14 -35.09 15.29
N GLN A 39 -52.87 -34.82 15.61
CA GLN A 39 -52.46 -34.21 16.88
C GLN A 39 -51.08 -33.56 16.73
N THR A 40 -50.67 -32.78 17.75
CA THR A 40 -49.37 -32.13 17.79
C THR A 40 -48.28 -33.11 18.21
N TYR A 41 -47.16 -33.10 17.48
CA TYR A 41 -45.96 -33.88 17.78
C TYR A 41 -44.76 -32.96 18.01
N THR A 42 -43.83 -33.42 18.84
CA THR A 42 -42.49 -32.84 18.98
C THR A 42 -41.48 -33.73 18.27
N ALA A 43 -40.61 -33.16 17.45
CA ALA A 43 -39.55 -33.86 16.73
C ALA A 43 -38.20 -33.33 17.19
N VAL A 44 -37.38 -34.20 17.78
CA VAL A 44 -36.02 -33.84 18.21
C VAL A 44 -35.07 -34.15 17.06
N ALA A 45 -34.47 -33.12 16.48
CA ALA A 45 -33.60 -33.23 15.32
C ALA A 45 -32.16 -32.84 15.66
N SER A 46 -31.21 -33.55 15.06
CA SER A 46 -29.80 -33.21 15.08
C SER A 46 -29.27 -33.05 13.65
N ILE A 47 -28.18 -32.29 13.48
CA ILE A 47 -27.48 -32.12 12.21
C ILE A 47 -26.01 -32.55 12.37
N ASP A 48 -25.51 -33.32 11.42
CA ASP A 48 -24.08 -33.65 11.37
C ASP A 48 -23.26 -32.47 10.84
N SER A 49 -22.13 -32.19 11.48
CA SER A 49 -21.19 -31.16 11.03
C SER A 49 -20.41 -31.60 9.78
N TYR A 50 -19.95 -30.64 8.98
CA TYR A 50 -19.13 -30.95 7.81
C TYR A 50 -17.71 -31.37 8.22
N LYS A 51 -17.13 -32.33 7.48
CA LYS A 51 -15.69 -32.61 7.56
C LYS A 51 -14.92 -31.54 6.77
N ASN A 52 -14.02 -30.82 7.44
CA ASN A 52 -13.43 -29.57 6.95
C ASN A 52 -12.00 -29.75 6.37
N THR A 53 -11.69 -29.02 5.29
CA THR A 53 -10.37 -28.95 4.65
C THR A 53 -9.40 -27.94 5.27
N GLU A 54 -9.88 -26.87 5.93
CA GLU A 54 -9.03 -25.80 6.49
C GLU A 54 -9.68 -25.12 7.72
N LYS A 55 -8.91 -24.94 8.81
CA LYS A 55 -9.29 -24.10 9.97
C LYS A 55 -9.10 -22.62 9.61
N ALA A 56 -10.17 -21.99 9.15
CA ALA A 56 -10.27 -20.53 9.13
C ALA A 56 -11.70 -20.11 9.50
N PRO A 57 -11.86 -19.10 10.37
CA PRO A 57 -13.16 -18.72 10.87
C PRO A 57 -13.94 -17.87 9.85
N SER A 58 -15.24 -18.12 9.76
CA SER A 58 -16.19 -17.23 9.09
C SER A 58 -17.56 -17.44 9.74
N SER A 59 -18.09 -16.42 10.42
CA SER A 59 -19.46 -16.44 10.93
C SER A 59 -20.44 -16.53 9.76
N ARG A 60 -21.34 -17.53 9.77
CA ARG A 60 -22.39 -17.70 8.76
C ARG A 60 -23.75 -17.71 9.46
N ALA A 61 -24.84 -17.62 8.69
CA ALA A 61 -26.19 -17.68 9.26
C ALA A 61 -26.49 -19.02 9.96
N ASN A 62 -25.95 -20.14 9.45
CA ASN A 62 -26.19 -21.49 9.96
C ASN A 62 -24.88 -22.25 10.26
N VAL A 63 -23.73 -21.57 10.31
CA VAL A 63 -22.44 -22.19 10.61
C VAL A 63 -21.71 -21.33 11.61
N GLN A 64 -21.22 -21.95 12.67
CA GLN A 64 -20.42 -21.29 13.72
C GLN A 64 -19.17 -20.63 13.15
N ASP A 65 -18.58 -19.75 13.96
CA ASP A 65 -17.29 -19.11 13.68
C ASP A 65 -16.18 -20.10 13.37
N ASP A 66 -16.30 -21.36 13.82
CA ASP A 66 -15.35 -22.44 13.50
C ASP A 66 -15.38 -22.89 12.02
N GLY A 67 -16.41 -22.48 11.27
CA GLY A 67 -16.62 -22.80 9.87
C GLY A 67 -17.02 -24.26 9.56
N SER A 68 -17.20 -25.12 10.57
CA SER A 68 -17.50 -26.55 10.40
C SER A 68 -18.83 -26.97 11.03
N SER A 69 -19.29 -26.26 12.06
CA SER A 69 -20.45 -26.68 12.86
C SER A 69 -21.72 -26.02 12.33
N PHE A 70 -22.65 -26.83 11.80
CA PHE A 70 -23.93 -26.35 11.31
C PHE A 70 -24.96 -26.26 12.43
N MET A 71 -25.77 -25.20 12.39
CA MET A 71 -26.77 -24.87 13.39
C MET A 71 -28.11 -24.66 12.70
N TRP A 72 -29.18 -25.12 13.35
CA TRP A 72 -30.54 -24.77 12.95
C TRP A 72 -30.78 -23.28 13.17
N ASN A 73 -31.76 -22.68 12.49
CA ASN A 73 -32.25 -21.33 12.71
C ASN A 73 -33.67 -21.33 13.28
N LYS A 74 -34.07 -20.19 13.83
CA LYS A 74 -35.42 -19.94 14.35
C LYS A 74 -36.55 -20.18 13.34
N ASP A 75 -36.30 -19.91 12.05
CA ASP A 75 -37.30 -20.02 10.98
C ASP A 75 -37.14 -21.30 10.14
N ASP A 76 -36.27 -22.23 10.55
CA ASP A 76 -36.11 -23.48 9.84
C ASP A 76 -37.37 -24.34 9.96
N LYS A 77 -37.71 -25.01 8.86
CA LYS A 77 -38.86 -25.89 8.77
C LYS A 77 -38.46 -27.20 8.10
N VAL A 78 -39.01 -28.29 8.60
CA VAL A 78 -38.82 -29.63 8.05
C VAL A 78 -40.16 -30.23 7.67
N THR A 79 -40.14 -31.14 6.70
CA THR A 79 -41.28 -32.01 6.41
C THR A 79 -41.05 -33.36 7.07
N ILE A 80 -41.98 -33.79 7.92
CA ILE A 80 -42.03 -35.16 8.46
C ILE A 80 -43.02 -35.96 7.62
N TRP A 81 -42.52 -36.97 6.90
CA TRP A 81 -43.31 -37.76 5.96
C TRP A 81 -43.44 -39.21 6.41
N ASN A 82 -44.66 -39.74 6.40
CA ASN A 82 -45.00 -41.03 7.02
C ASN A 82 -45.15 -42.21 6.05
N GLY A 83 -44.77 -42.06 4.78
CA GLY A 83 -45.08 -43.06 3.74
C GLY A 83 -46.15 -42.59 2.75
N THR A 84 -47.01 -41.68 3.18
CA THR A 84 -48.18 -41.23 2.40
C THR A 84 -48.33 -39.72 2.43
N ASN A 85 -48.28 -39.11 3.62
CA ASN A 85 -48.50 -37.69 3.84
C ASN A 85 -47.27 -37.06 4.52
N GLY A 86 -46.95 -35.84 4.09
CA GLY A 86 -45.92 -34.98 4.67
C GLY A 86 -46.57 -33.88 5.50
N TYR A 87 -46.00 -33.66 6.68
CA TYR A 87 -46.48 -32.70 7.67
C TYR A 87 -45.40 -31.66 7.92
N GLU A 88 -45.79 -30.39 8.01
CA GLU A 88 -44.86 -29.28 8.29
C GLU A 88 -44.56 -29.21 9.79
N PHE A 89 -43.28 -29.14 10.12
CA PHE A 89 -42.78 -29.00 11.48
C PHE A 89 -41.88 -27.77 11.51
N SER A 90 -42.16 -26.85 12.44
CA SER A 90 -41.41 -25.59 12.60
C SER A 90 -40.57 -25.64 13.88
N SER A 91 -39.37 -25.06 13.84
CA SER A 91 -38.49 -25.02 15.01
C SER A 91 -39.14 -24.28 16.16
N VAL A 92 -38.99 -24.81 17.37
CA VAL A 92 -39.43 -24.20 18.63
C VAL A 92 -38.29 -24.18 19.64
N ASN A 93 -38.40 -23.32 20.65
CA ASN A 93 -37.41 -23.20 21.73
C ASN A 93 -35.98 -22.88 21.25
N TYR A 94 -35.82 -22.29 20.05
CA TYR A 94 -34.52 -21.90 19.51
C TYR A 94 -34.08 -20.55 20.09
N ASP A 95 -32.93 -20.55 20.77
CA ASP A 95 -32.26 -19.34 21.24
C ASP A 95 -31.19 -18.92 20.22
N GLU A 96 -31.39 -17.77 19.57
CA GLU A 96 -30.42 -17.20 18.62
C GLU A 96 -29.08 -16.83 19.28
N SER A 97 -29.04 -16.65 20.61
CA SER A 97 -27.82 -16.40 21.37
C SER A 97 -27.06 -17.67 21.76
N GLU A 98 -27.73 -18.82 21.76
CA GLU A 98 -27.16 -20.14 22.02
C GLU A 98 -27.53 -21.12 20.88
N PRO A 99 -27.06 -20.88 19.65
CA PRO A 99 -27.28 -21.78 18.52
C PRO A 99 -26.87 -23.21 18.89
N SER A 100 -27.70 -24.19 18.50
CA SER A 100 -27.45 -25.62 18.70
C SER A 100 -27.64 -26.42 17.40
N GLY A 101 -26.79 -27.44 17.19
CA GLY A 101 -26.99 -28.44 16.12
C GLY A 101 -28.15 -29.40 16.44
N ASN A 102 -28.68 -29.33 17.66
CA ASN A 102 -29.89 -30.02 18.10
C ASN A 102 -31.01 -29.01 18.29
N VAL A 103 -32.18 -29.24 17.69
CA VAL A 103 -33.35 -28.38 17.86
C VAL A 103 -34.62 -29.24 17.97
N GLU A 104 -35.62 -28.70 18.65
CA GLU A 104 -36.96 -29.27 18.65
C GLU A 104 -37.80 -28.61 17.56
N PHE A 105 -38.51 -29.42 16.80
CA PHE A 105 -39.56 -28.96 15.92
C PHE A 105 -40.93 -29.39 16.44
N THR A 106 -41.97 -28.58 16.21
CA THR A 106 -43.35 -28.96 16.48
C THR A 106 -44.21 -28.80 15.24
N GLY A 107 -45.16 -29.72 15.07
CA GLY A 107 -46.10 -29.71 13.97
C GLY A 107 -47.28 -30.65 14.23
N ASP A 108 -48.39 -30.38 13.55
CA ASP A 108 -49.55 -31.26 13.59
C ASP A 108 -49.44 -32.34 12.52
N GLY A 109 -49.66 -33.59 12.91
CA GLY A 109 -49.54 -34.74 12.01
C GLY A 109 -50.45 -35.90 12.37
N ALA A 110 -50.56 -36.86 11.46
CA ALA A 110 -51.23 -38.14 11.69
C ALA A 110 -50.19 -39.26 11.52
N LEU A 111 -49.41 -39.48 12.58
CA LEU A 111 -48.30 -40.42 12.62
C LEU A 111 -48.70 -41.64 13.46
N ALA A 112 -48.48 -42.85 12.95
CA ALA A 112 -48.77 -44.07 13.70
C ALA A 112 -47.62 -44.36 14.67
N ASP A 113 -47.95 -44.77 15.90
CA ASP A 113 -46.94 -45.12 16.90
C ASP A 113 -46.06 -46.28 16.42
N GLY A 114 -44.74 -46.16 16.62
CA GLY A 114 -43.73 -47.09 16.11
C GLY A 114 -43.41 -46.98 14.61
N ALA A 115 -44.06 -46.08 13.85
CA ALA A 115 -43.80 -45.94 12.42
C ALA A 115 -42.45 -45.26 12.14
N THR A 116 -41.80 -45.68 11.05
CA THR A 116 -40.66 -44.97 10.47
C THR A 116 -41.16 -43.79 9.65
N VAL A 117 -40.56 -42.62 9.87
CA VAL A 117 -40.84 -41.39 9.15
C VAL A 117 -39.57 -40.84 8.53
N TRP A 118 -39.71 -40.02 7.50
CA TRP A 118 -38.61 -39.30 6.87
C TRP A 118 -38.67 -37.82 7.22
N GLY A 119 -37.56 -37.26 7.70
CA GLY A 119 -37.38 -35.83 7.88
C GLY A 119 -36.69 -35.22 6.66
N ILE A 120 -37.27 -34.17 6.07
CA ILE A 120 -36.77 -33.54 4.83
C ILE A 120 -36.50 -32.07 5.11
N TYR A 121 -35.32 -31.59 4.75
CA TYR A 121 -34.94 -30.18 4.82
C TYR A 121 -34.37 -29.67 3.48
N PRO A 122 -34.69 -28.43 3.07
CA PRO A 122 -35.74 -27.57 3.64
C PRO A 122 -37.13 -28.19 3.49
N LYS A 123 -38.14 -27.64 4.17
CA LYS A 123 -39.54 -28.05 4.03
C LYS A 123 -39.92 -28.16 2.54
N LYS A 124 -40.46 -29.31 2.17
CA LYS A 124 -41.01 -29.61 0.84
C LYS A 124 -42.41 -30.18 0.94
N ASP A 125 -43.16 -30.04 -0.14
CA ASP A 125 -44.46 -30.68 -0.25
C ASP A 125 -44.30 -32.20 -0.36
N SER A 126 -45.35 -32.93 -0.01
CA SER A 126 -45.34 -34.39 0.03
C SER A 126 -44.97 -34.96 -1.35
N PRO A 127 -44.05 -35.94 -1.44
CA PRO A 127 -43.75 -36.59 -2.70
C PRO A 127 -44.99 -37.29 -3.27
N THR A 128 -45.15 -37.24 -4.59
CA THR A 128 -46.29 -37.85 -5.29
C THR A 128 -46.16 -39.37 -5.42
N THR A 129 -44.94 -39.89 -5.28
CA THR A 129 -44.64 -41.33 -5.33
C THR A 129 -44.09 -41.77 -3.97
N ALA A 130 -44.59 -42.90 -3.45
CA ALA A 130 -44.19 -43.41 -2.15
C ALA A 130 -42.67 -43.70 -2.12
N ASN A 131 -41.97 -43.14 -1.13
CA ASN A 131 -40.55 -43.31 -0.84
C ASN A 131 -39.61 -42.83 -1.97
N VAL A 132 -40.08 -41.88 -2.80
CA VAL A 132 -39.24 -41.24 -3.83
C VAL A 132 -39.19 -39.74 -3.59
N PHE A 133 -37.99 -39.21 -3.30
CA PHE A 133 -37.77 -37.79 -3.04
C PHE A 133 -36.89 -37.19 -4.13
N THR A 134 -37.31 -36.07 -4.71
CA THR A 134 -36.50 -35.34 -5.70
C THR A 134 -36.08 -33.98 -5.14
N PHE A 135 -34.79 -33.71 -5.23
CA PHE A 135 -34.15 -32.46 -4.83
C PHE A 135 -33.57 -31.78 -6.06
N THR A 136 -33.68 -30.46 -6.11
CA THR A 136 -33.20 -29.66 -7.23
C THR A 136 -32.35 -28.52 -6.71
N LEU A 137 -31.24 -28.24 -7.37
CA LEU A 137 -30.43 -27.05 -7.17
C LEU A 137 -30.42 -26.23 -8.46
N ALA A 138 -30.44 -24.91 -8.29
CA ALA A 138 -30.18 -24.00 -9.39
C ALA A 138 -28.69 -24.05 -9.77
N ASP A 139 -28.40 -23.90 -11.05
CA ASP A 139 -27.05 -23.72 -11.60
C ASP A 139 -26.60 -22.24 -11.55
N ASN A 140 -27.50 -21.33 -11.17
CA ASN A 140 -27.20 -19.95 -10.83
C ASN A 140 -27.83 -19.60 -9.48
N VAL A 141 -27.01 -19.25 -8.50
CA VAL A 141 -27.43 -18.86 -7.16
C VAL A 141 -26.98 -17.43 -6.87
N THR A 142 -27.73 -16.73 -6.02
CA THR A 142 -27.39 -15.38 -5.60
C THR A 142 -26.98 -15.37 -4.13
N GLN A 143 -25.96 -14.58 -3.79
CA GLN A 143 -25.64 -14.22 -2.42
C GLN A 143 -25.74 -12.71 -2.25
N SER A 144 -26.61 -12.28 -1.34
CA SER A 144 -26.77 -10.88 -0.97
C SER A 144 -25.86 -10.53 0.20
N GLY A 145 -24.90 -9.63 -0.01
CA GLY A 145 -23.94 -9.19 1.00
C GLY A 145 -22.97 -10.29 1.46
N SER A 146 -22.55 -10.23 2.72
CA SER A 146 -21.52 -11.10 3.29
C SER A 146 -22.04 -12.41 3.90
N LYS A 147 -23.36 -12.57 4.03
CA LYS A 147 -23.99 -13.77 4.61
C LYS A 147 -24.57 -14.66 3.51
N PRO A 148 -24.38 -15.99 3.57
CA PRO A 148 -24.92 -16.89 2.56
C PRO A 148 -26.39 -17.25 2.79
N GLU A 149 -27.16 -17.38 1.71
CA GLU A 149 -28.58 -17.78 1.73
C GLU A 149 -28.72 -19.31 1.57
N LEU A 150 -28.19 -20.08 2.54
CA LEU A 150 -28.12 -21.55 2.43
C LEU A 150 -29.41 -22.29 2.80
N GLN A 151 -30.37 -21.62 3.46
CA GLN A 151 -31.60 -22.25 3.97
C GLN A 151 -32.37 -23.01 2.87
N ASN A 152 -32.34 -22.50 1.64
CA ASN A 152 -33.05 -23.10 0.50
C ASN A 152 -32.19 -24.03 -0.37
N THR A 153 -30.87 -24.09 -0.13
CA THR A 153 -29.92 -24.81 -0.99
C THR A 153 -29.22 -25.96 -0.25
N MET A 154 -29.22 -25.93 1.07
CA MET A 154 -28.73 -27.01 1.93
C MET A 154 -29.80 -28.09 2.04
N HIS A 155 -29.71 -29.12 1.21
CA HIS A 155 -30.66 -30.22 1.26
C HIS A 155 -30.17 -31.31 2.22
N MET A 156 -31.08 -31.82 3.06
CA MET A 156 -30.79 -32.85 4.04
C MET A 156 -31.95 -33.84 4.18
N LEU A 157 -31.65 -35.03 4.67
CA LEU A 157 -32.62 -36.09 4.91
C LEU A 157 -32.29 -36.85 6.19
N ALA A 158 -33.32 -37.26 6.93
CA ALA A 158 -33.21 -38.08 8.13
C ALA A 158 -34.27 -39.20 8.12
N LYS A 159 -34.01 -40.31 8.82
CA LYS A 159 -35.02 -41.31 9.18
C LYS A 159 -35.29 -41.22 10.68
N GLY A 160 -36.56 -41.10 11.06
CA GLY A 160 -36.97 -41.05 12.47
C GLY A 160 -37.98 -42.14 12.82
N THR A 161 -38.23 -42.29 14.12
CA THR A 161 -39.23 -43.22 14.66
C THR A 161 -40.22 -42.46 15.55
N VAL A 162 -41.51 -42.73 15.35
CA VAL A 162 -42.61 -42.18 16.15
C VAL A 162 -42.73 -42.97 17.47
N ASN A 163 -42.72 -42.27 18.60
CA ASN A 163 -42.90 -42.81 19.95
C ASN A 163 -43.91 -41.93 20.70
N GLY A 164 -45.17 -42.37 20.77
CA GLY A 164 -46.28 -41.57 21.27
C GLY A 164 -46.41 -40.26 20.47
N ASN A 165 -46.29 -39.12 21.15
CA ASN A 165 -46.36 -37.79 20.54
C ASN A 165 -44.97 -37.21 20.20
N THR A 166 -43.93 -38.04 20.19
CA THR A 166 -42.55 -37.61 19.90
C THR A 166 -42.01 -38.34 18.67
N VAL A 167 -41.29 -37.64 17.80
CA VAL A 167 -40.45 -38.23 16.74
C VAL A 167 -39.00 -38.14 17.18
N THR A 168 -38.35 -39.30 17.26
CA THR A 168 -36.96 -39.43 17.74
C THR A 168 -36.04 -39.93 16.62
N ASN A 169 -34.73 -39.81 16.82
CA ASN A 169 -33.67 -40.25 15.90
C ASN A 169 -33.60 -39.50 14.55
N LEU A 170 -34.14 -38.28 14.46
CA LEU A 170 -34.00 -37.46 13.27
C LEU A 170 -32.60 -36.85 13.17
N ASN A 171 -31.64 -37.66 12.75
CA ASN A 171 -30.28 -37.20 12.47
C ASN A 171 -30.20 -36.85 10.97
N PHE A 172 -30.15 -35.56 10.67
CA PHE A 172 -30.12 -35.06 9.30
C PHE A 172 -28.74 -35.20 8.68
N GLU A 173 -28.68 -36.00 7.62
CA GLU A 173 -27.51 -36.13 6.77
C GLU A 173 -27.57 -35.13 5.63
N HIS A 174 -26.45 -34.47 5.36
CA HIS A 174 -26.31 -33.62 4.18
C HIS A 174 -26.45 -34.42 2.88
N LEU A 175 -27.22 -33.86 1.95
CA LEU A 175 -27.32 -34.34 0.57
C LEU A 175 -26.49 -33.48 -0.40
N THR A 176 -26.05 -32.30 0.05
CA THR A 176 -25.24 -31.36 -0.72
C THR A 176 -23.82 -31.25 -0.16
N ALA A 177 -22.90 -30.84 -1.02
CA ALA A 177 -21.60 -30.29 -0.68
C ALA A 177 -21.64 -28.76 -0.73
N LEU A 178 -20.59 -28.11 -0.25
CA LEU A 178 -20.51 -26.64 -0.19
C LEU A 178 -19.18 -26.09 -0.70
N PHE A 179 -19.23 -25.26 -1.73
CA PHE A 179 -18.09 -24.42 -2.12
C PHE A 179 -17.98 -23.21 -1.18
N GLN A 180 -16.75 -22.89 -0.80
CA GLN A 180 -16.37 -21.63 -0.14
C GLN A 180 -15.30 -20.94 -0.97
N PHE A 181 -15.64 -19.79 -1.55
CA PHE A 181 -14.72 -18.95 -2.29
C PHE A 181 -14.15 -17.88 -1.36
N LYS A 182 -12.89 -18.02 -0.97
CA LYS A 182 -12.15 -17.01 -0.22
C LYS A 182 -11.56 -16.01 -1.21
N VAL A 183 -11.89 -14.74 -1.05
CA VAL A 183 -11.46 -13.68 -1.95
C VAL A 183 -10.65 -12.66 -1.17
N THR A 184 -9.37 -12.52 -1.49
CA THR A 184 -8.47 -11.57 -0.83
C THR A 184 -8.04 -10.47 -1.81
N ASN A 185 -8.20 -9.21 -1.42
CA ASN A 185 -7.77 -8.08 -2.23
C ASN A 185 -6.40 -7.56 -1.77
N ARG A 186 -5.40 -7.62 -2.65
CA ARG A 186 -4.06 -7.02 -2.45
C ARG A 186 -3.83 -5.78 -3.33
N ARG A 187 -4.85 -5.34 -4.06
CA ARG A 187 -4.85 -4.10 -4.82
C ARG A 187 -5.12 -2.91 -3.89
N PRO A 188 -4.72 -1.68 -4.28
CA PRO A 188 -4.92 -0.49 -3.44
C PRO A 188 -6.39 -0.10 -3.29
N ASP A 189 -7.21 -0.30 -4.34
CA ASP A 189 -8.63 0.07 -4.37
C ASP A 189 -9.55 -1.00 -3.79
N THR A 190 -10.78 -0.62 -3.43
CA THR A 190 -11.85 -1.56 -3.08
C THR A 190 -12.50 -2.12 -4.35
N TYR A 191 -12.74 -3.43 -4.36
CA TYR A 191 -13.40 -4.12 -5.48
C TYR A 191 -14.67 -4.83 -5.00
N ALA A 192 -15.71 -4.79 -5.82
CA ALA A 192 -16.87 -5.65 -5.68
C ALA A 192 -16.64 -6.94 -6.48
N VAL A 193 -16.80 -8.10 -5.85
CA VAL A 193 -16.98 -9.35 -6.57
C VAL A 193 -18.43 -9.39 -7.03
N THR A 194 -18.67 -9.58 -8.32
CA THR A 194 -20.02 -9.60 -8.90
C THR A 194 -20.47 -10.99 -9.30
N LYS A 195 -19.51 -11.88 -9.63
CA LYS A 195 -19.79 -13.23 -10.10
C LYS A 195 -18.63 -14.18 -9.82
N ILE A 196 -18.93 -15.41 -9.47
CA ILE A 196 -17.97 -16.53 -9.42
C ILE A 196 -18.56 -17.70 -10.21
N VAL A 197 -17.74 -18.33 -11.05
CA VAL A 197 -18.13 -19.48 -11.88
C VAL A 197 -17.19 -20.64 -11.58
N VAL A 198 -17.77 -21.82 -11.37
CA VAL A 198 -17.05 -23.10 -11.40
C VAL A 198 -17.47 -23.81 -12.67
N SER A 199 -16.53 -24.21 -13.52
CA SER A 199 -16.83 -24.86 -14.79
C SER A 199 -15.91 -26.04 -15.09
N CYS A 200 -16.42 -26.94 -15.92
CA CYS A 200 -15.74 -28.11 -16.46
C CYS A 200 -16.10 -28.25 -17.94
N ASN A 201 -15.21 -28.83 -18.74
CA ASN A 201 -15.48 -29.12 -20.15
C ASN A 201 -16.64 -30.11 -20.33
N ASP A 202 -16.80 -31.05 -19.39
CA ASP A 202 -17.88 -32.03 -19.37
C ASP A 202 -19.03 -31.63 -18.43
N ALA A 203 -20.24 -32.09 -18.75
CA ALA A 203 -21.42 -31.91 -17.91
C ALA A 203 -21.34 -32.82 -16.66
N ILE A 204 -20.66 -32.36 -15.62
CA ILE A 204 -20.39 -33.14 -14.41
C ILE A 204 -21.24 -32.71 -13.20
N PHE A 205 -21.75 -31.47 -13.17
CA PHE A 205 -22.43 -30.93 -11.99
C PHE A 205 -23.93 -31.28 -12.00
N PRO A 206 -24.43 -32.16 -11.11
CA PRO A 206 -25.85 -32.53 -11.13
C PRO A 206 -26.74 -31.40 -10.63
N LYS A 207 -27.90 -31.23 -11.27
CA LYS A 207 -28.96 -30.32 -10.78
C LYS A 207 -30.07 -31.04 -10.05
N THR A 208 -30.21 -32.34 -10.23
CA THR A 208 -31.23 -33.15 -9.55
C THR A 208 -30.62 -34.31 -8.77
N LEU A 209 -31.20 -34.58 -7.61
CA LEU A 209 -30.96 -35.79 -6.83
C LEU A 209 -32.30 -36.46 -6.56
N THR A 210 -32.44 -37.71 -7.00
CA THR A 210 -33.58 -38.56 -6.69
C THR A 210 -33.16 -39.64 -5.70
N ILE A 211 -33.89 -39.76 -4.60
CA ILE A 211 -33.70 -40.77 -3.57
C ILE A 211 -34.88 -41.72 -3.64
N SER A 212 -34.63 -43.02 -3.88
CA SER A 212 -35.65 -44.07 -3.89
C SER A 212 -35.24 -45.18 -2.92
N GLY A 213 -35.94 -45.28 -1.79
CA GLY A 213 -35.47 -46.08 -0.66
C GLY A 213 -34.12 -45.55 -0.17
N ASP A 214 -33.07 -46.36 -0.28
CA ASP A 214 -31.70 -45.98 0.10
C ASP A 214 -30.81 -45.59 -1.10
N ASN A 215 -31.33 -45.71 -2.34
CA ASN A 215 -30.56 -45.41 -3.55
C ASN A 215 -30.60 -43.92 -3.88
N LYS A 216 -29.43 -43.31 -4.09
CA LYS A 216 -29.24 -41.90 -4.50
C LYS A 216 -28.84 -41.85 -5.98
N THR A 217 -29.62 -41.18 -6.82
CA THR A 217 -29.36 -41.01 -8.26
C THR A 217 -29.24 -39.54 -8.61
N TYR A 218 -28.14 -39.16 -9.27
CA TYR A 218 -27.85 -37.77 -9.66
C TYR A 218 -28.11 -37.56 -11.16
N GLY A 219 -28.88 -36.55 -11.51
CA GLY A 219 -29.34 -36.28 -12.87
C GLY A 219 -29.19 -34.82 -13.29
N GLU A 220 -29.62 -34.53 -14.54
CA GLU A 220 -29.62 -33.19 -15.14
C GLU A 220 -28.28 -32.44 -14.96
N LYS A 221 -27.21 -33.03 -15.47
CA LYS A 221 -25.87 -32.47 -15.29
C LYS A 221 -25.63 -31.26 -16.18
N VAL A 222 -24.89 -30.29 -15.66
CA VAL A 222 -24.44 -29.09 -16.37
C VAL A 222 -22.92 -28.93 -16.28
N ASN A 223 -22.38 -28.11 -17.18
CA ASN A 223 -20.94 -27.85 -17.29
C ASN A 223 -20.45 -26.77 -16.31
N SER A 224 -21.35 -25.96 -15.75
CA SER A 224 -20.97 -24.87 -14.87
C SER A 224 -22.00 -24.57 -13.78
N LEU A 225 -21.51 -24.10 -12.65
CA LEU A 225 -22.29 -23.53 -11.56
C LEU A 225 -21.87 -22.07 -11.35
N VAL A 226 -22.84 -21.20 -11.13
CA VAL A 226 -22.66 -19.75 -11.05
C VAL A 226 -23.13 -19.23 -9.69
N LEU A 227 -22.28 -18.46 -9.03
CA LEU A 227 -22.61 -17.64 -7.88
C LEU A 227 -22.61 -16.17 -8.32
N THR A 228 -23.77 -15.54 -8.33
CA THR A 228 -23.92 -14.09 -8.49
C THR A 228 -23.89 -13.42 -7.12
N THR A 229 -23.13 -12.35 -6.96
CA THR A 229 -22.99 -11.66 -5.66
C THR A 229 -23.45 -10.22 -5.77
N THR A 230 -24.25 -9.79 -4.80
CA THR A 230 -24.72 -8.40 -4.67
C THR A 230 -24.02 -7.77 -3.48
N ASN A 231 -23.19 -6.74 -3.71
CA ASN A 231 -22.44 -6.02 -2.66
C ASN A 231 -21.38 -6.85 -1.90
N LEU A 232 -20.72 -7.81 -2.56
CA LEU A 232 -19.55 -8.49 -1.96
C LEU A 232 -18.29 -7.66 -2.16
N GLU A 233 -18.16 -6.59 -1.37
CA GLU A 233 -17.00 -5.70 -1.40
C GLU A 233 -15.79 -6.30 -0.68
N VAL A 234 -14.61 -6.02 -1.23
CA VAL A 234 -13.31 -6.44 -0.68
C VAL A 234 -12.39 -5.23 -0.70
N GLY A 235 -12.22 -4.58 0.45
CA GLY A 235 -11.27 -3.47 0.62
C GLY A 235 -9.81 -3.92 0.58
N LYS A 236 -8.87 -2.97 0.54
CA LYS A 236 -7.42 -3.25 0.56
C LYS A 236 -7.03 -4.14 1.74
N ASN A 237 -6.30 -5.22 1.47
CA ASN A 237 -5.89 -6.26 2.43
C ASN A 237 -7.04 -6.99 3.13
N ALA A 238 -8.30 -6.73 2.77
CA ALA A 238 -9.45 -7.41 3.31
C ALA A 238 -9.67 -8.77 2.62
N THR A 239 -10.47 -9.60 3.28
CA THR A 239 -10.92 -10.89 2.74
C THR A 239 -12.43 -11.00 2.90
N SER A 240 -13.09 -11.43 1.82
CA SER A 240 -14.53 -11.68 1.78
C SER A 240 -14.79 -13.10 1.26
N TYR A 241 -16.01 -13.61 1.44
CA TYR A 241 -16.33 -15.01 1.13
C TYR A 241 -17.61 -15.13 0.31
N GLY A 242 -17.57 -15.97 -0.72
CA GLY A 242 -18.73 -16.43 -1.49
C GLY A 242 -19.05 -17.90 -1.20
N TYR A 243 -20.33 -18.28 -1.27
CA TYR A 243 -20.78 -19.64 -0.94
C TYR A 243 -21.77 -20.18 -1.96
N MET A 244 -21.62 -21.46 -2.31
CA MET A 244 -22.52 -22.13 -3.27
C MET A 244 -22.64 -23.62 -2.96
N SER A 245 -23.86 -24.09 -2.71
CA SER A 245 -24.13 -25.53 -2.57
C SER A 245 -24.09 -26.23 -3.93
N CYS A 246 -23.63 -27.47 -3.94
CA CYS A 246 -23.70 -28.35 -5.10
C CYS A 246 -24.10 -29.77 -4.68
N PHE A 247 -24.64 -30.56 -5.60
CA PHE A 247 -24.76 -32.00 -5.37
C PHE A 247 -23.40 -32.68 -5.55
N PRO A 248 -23.18 -33.84 -4.89
CA PRO A 248 -21.99 -34.66 -5.08
C PRO A 248 -21.67 -34.93 -6.55
N VAL A 249 -20.38 -34.91 -6.88
CA VAL A 249 -19.87 -35.13 -8.24
C VAL A 249 -19.03 -36.39 -8.24
N SER A 250 -19.65 -37.49 -8.65
CA SER A 250 -19.05 -38.83 -8.63
C SER A 250 -18.07 -39.10 -9.79
N ASP A 251 -18.20 -38.32 -10.87
CA ASP A 251 -17.57 -38.60 -12.17
C ASP A 251 -16.20 -37.92 -12.32
N MET A 252 -15.79 -37.15 -11.31
CA MET A 252 -14.48 -36.52 -11.27
C MET A 252 -13.38 -37.52 -10.95
N THR A 253 -12.20 -37.23 -11.49
CA THR A 253 -10.94 -37.93 -11.25
C THR A 253 -9.85 -36.90 -10.94
N GLU A 254 -8.65 -37.36 -10.58
CA GLU A 254 -7.51 -36.47 -10.35
C GLU A 254 -7.14 -35.62 -11.57
N ASP A 255 -7.42 -36.13 -12.78
CA ASP A 255 -7.11 -35.50 -14.06
C ASP A 255 -8.25 -34.62 -14.62
N THR A 256 -9.41 -34.58 -13.96
CA THR A 256 -10.50 -33.71 -14.42
C THR A 256 -10.07 -32.24 -14.36
N GLU A 257 -10.23 -31.49 -15.45
CA GLU A 257 -9.91 -30.06 -15.47
C GLU A 257 -11.09 -29.23 -15.00
N LEU A 258 -10.83 -28.33 -14.05
CA LEU A 258 -11.79 -27.33 -13.59
C LEU A 258 -11.26 -25.92 -13.82
N THR A 259 -12.18 -25.01 -14.11
CA THR A 259 -11.91 -23.58 -14.18
C THR A 259 -12.79 -22.84 -13.17
N PHE A 260 -12.13 -22.11 -12.27
CA PHE A 260 -12.74 -21.19 -11.32
C PHE A 260 -12.51 -19.76 -11.79
N THR A 261 -13.57 -19.00 -12.05
CA THR A 261 -13.49 -17.62 -12.54
C THR A 261 -14.18 -16.68 -11.56
N ALA A 262 -13.50 -15.64 -11.10
CA ALA A 262 -14.09 -14.54 -10.32
C ALA A 262 -14.14 -13.27 -11.16
N THR A 263 -15.32 -12.67 -11.29
CA THR A 263 -15.54 -11.36 -11.93
C THR A 263 -15.57 -10.27 -10.88
N ILE A 264 -14.77 -9.23 -11.07
CA ILE A 264 -14.64 -8.09 -10.17
C ILE A 264 -14.88 -6.77 -10.88
N GLU A 265 -15.37 -5.79 -10.13
CA GLU A 265 -15.54 -4.41 -10.56
C GLU A 265 -14.91 -3.49 -9.51
N LYS A 266 -14.15 -2.49 -9.95
CA LYS A 266 -13.58 -1.49 -9.04
C LYS A 266 -14.71 -0.59 -8.52
N ASN A 267 -14.77 -0.39 -7.22
CA ASN A 267 -15.85 0.40 -6.62
C ASN A 267 -15.77 1.86 -7.12
N GLY A 268 -16.89 2.38 -7.63
CA GLY A 268 -16.96 3.72 -8.25
C GLY A 268 -16.69 3.79 -9.76
N GLU A 269 -16.22 2.72 -10.40
CA GLU A 269 -16.06 2.62 -11.86
C GLU A 269 -17.09 1.63 -12.43
N HIS A 270 -18.31 2.12 -12.68
CA HIS A 270 -19.38 1.27 -13.22
C HIS A 270 -19.14 0.91 -14.69
N GLY A 271 -19.22 -0.38 -15.02
CA GLY A 271 -19.19 -0.89 -16.41
C GLY A 271 -17.85 -1.46 -16.88
N THR A 272 -16.79 -1.41 -16.08
CA THR A 272 -15.50 -2.07 -16.33
C THR A 272 -15.31 -3.24 -15.38
N SER A 273 -15.56 -4.46 -15.88
CA SER A 273 -15.32 -5.70 -15.13
C SER A 273 -14.03 -6.37 -15.59
N GLU A 274 -13.36 -7.03 -14.65
CA GLU A 274 -12.19 -7.88 -14.88
C GLU A 274 -12.49 -9.30 -14.41
N THR A 275 -11.85 -10.30 -15.02
CA THR A 275 -11.96 -11.70 -14.61
C THR A 275 -10.62 -12.23 -14.12
N ILE A 276 -10.69 -13.04 -13.06
CA ILE A 276 -9.53 -13.73 -12.47
C ILE A 276 -9.81 -15.21 -12.53
N GLU A 277 -8.95 -15.94 -13.23
CA GLU A 277 -9.14 -17.35 -13.53
C GLU A 277 -8.12 -18.22 -12.80
N LYS A 278 -8.59 -19.37 -12.30
CA LYS A 278 -7.78 -20.45 -11.76
C LYS A 278 -8.23 -21.74 -12.45
N THR A 279 -7.41 -22.21 -13.39
CA THR A 279 -7.65 -23.41 -14.20
C THR A 279 -6.58 -24.45 -13.93
N GLY A 280 -6.97 -25.71 -13.88
CA GLY A 280 -6.03 -26.84 -13.74
C GLY A 280 -6.75 -28.15 -13.45
N LYS A 281 -5.96 -29.21 -13.28
CA LYS A 281 -6.48 -30.51 -12.84
C LYS A 281 -6.95 -30.44 -11.39
N VAL A 282 -7.92 -31.26 -10.99
CA VAL A 282 -8.37 -31.31 -9.58
C VAL A 282 -7.19 -31.56 -8.63
N SER A 283 -6.23 -32.40 -9.02
CA SER A 283 -5.02 -32.70 -8.24
C SER A 283 -4.03 -31.53 -8.11
N GLU A 284 -4.10 -30.54 -9.00
CA GLU A 284 -3.29 -29.32 -8.96
C GLU A 284 -4.01 -28.19 -8.19
N LEU A 285 -5.34 -28.17 -8.28
CA LEU A 285 -6.18 -27.16 -7.65
C LEU A 285 -6.38 -27.40 -6.14
N TYR A 286 -6.27 -28.67 -5.71
CA TYR A 286 -6.39 -29.11 -4.32
C TYR A 286 -5.15 -29.89 -3.88
N ASN A 287 -4.56 -29.49 -2.75
CA ASN A 287 -3.35 -30.12 -2.22
C ASN A 287 -3.57 -31.61 -1.87
N ILE A 288 -2.50 -32.42 -1.91
CA ILE A 288 -2.54 -33.88 -1.66
C ILE A 288 -3.08 -34.28 -0.27
N GLY A 289 -3.02 -33.37 0.71
CA GLY A 289 -3.59 -33.56 2.05
C GLY A 289 -4.98 -32.95 2.24
N SER A 290 -5.66 -32.55 1.16
CA SER A 290 -7.02 -32.02 1.23
C SER A 290 -8.06 -33.13 1.30
N VAL A 291 -9.24 -32.81 1.85
CA VAL A 291 -10.38 -33.74 1.90
C VAL A 291 -10.83 -34.18 0.49
N VAL A 292 -10.65 -33.34 -0.54
CA VAL A 292 -10.93 -33.72 -1.94
C VAL A 292 -10.01 -34.87 -2.37
N ALA A 293 -8.73 -34.80 -2.05
CA ALA A 293 -7.77 -35.86 -2.36
C ALA A 293 -8.09 -37.16 -1.59
N GLU A 294 -8.47 -37.05 -0.31
CA GLU A 294 -8.91 -38.20 0.50
C GLU A 294 -10.16 -38.90 -0.07
N ASP A 295 -11.04 -38.15 -0.74
CA ASP A 295 -12.24 -38.67 -1.39
C ASP A 295 -12.00 -39.19 -2.82
N GLY A 296 -10.74 -39.37 -3.21
CA GLY A 296 -10.39 -39.79 -4.57
C GLY A 296 -10.74 -38.74 -5.62
N TYR A 297 -10.55 -37.46 -5.27
CA TYR A 297 -10.74 -36.29 -6.13
C TYR A 297 -12.19 -36.03 -6.53
N LYS A 298 -13.12 -36.26 -5.60
CA LYS A 298 -14.57 -36.10 -5.79
C LYS A 298 -15.17 -35.07 -4.84
N TYR A 299 -16.31 -34.51 -5.24
CA TYR A 299 -17.16 -33.74 -4.34
C TYR A 299 -18.22 -34.66 -3.72
N ILE A 300 -18.29 -34.70 -2.39
CA ILE A 300 -19.10 -35.62 -1.60
C ILE A 300 -20.00 -34.83 -0.66
N ALA A 301 -21.19 -35.36 -0.34
CA ALA A 301 -22.14 -34.68 0.52
C ALA A 301 -21.59 -34.52 1.95
N GLY A 302 -21.97 -33.43 2.62
CA GLY A 302 -21.46 -33.14 3.97
C GLY A 302 -19.98 -32.73 3.99
N LYS A 303 -19.42 -32.33 2.83
CA LYS A 303 -18.05 -31.80 2.71
C LYS A 303 -17.98 -30.41 2.09
N ARG A 304 -17.00 -29.64 2.60
CA ARG A 304 -16.78 -28.23 2.27
C ARG A 304 -15.49 -28.10 1.48
N TYR A 305 -15.55 -27.38 0.38
CA TYR A 305 -14.45 -27.24 -0.57
C TYR A 305 -14.04 -25.77 -0.69
N GLY A 306 -12.88 -25.45 -0.10
CA GLY A 306 -12.29 -24.11 -0.13
C GLY A 306 -11.57 -23.82 -1.45
N VAL A 307 -11.83 -22.65 -2.03
CA VAL A 307 -11.16 -22.13 -3.24
C VAL A 307 -10.74 -20.69 -2.94
N SER A 308 -9.47 -20.38 -3.15
CA SER A 308 -8.92 -19.05 -2.86
C SER A 308 -8.60 -18.27 -4.13
N PHE A 309 -9.10 -17.03 -4.20
CA PHE A 309 -8.72 -16.00 -5.17
C PHE A 309 -7.92 -14.91 -4.45
N THR A 310 -6.84 -14.45 -5.07
CA THR A 310 -6.07 -13.29 -4.59
C THR A 310 -5.93 -12.29 -5.71
N PHE A 311 -6.40 -11.07 -5.49
CA PHE A 311 -6.30 -9.99 -6.46
C PHE A 311 -4.98 -9.27 -6.22
N VAL A 312 -3.96 -9.62 -6.98
CA VAL A 312 -2.66 -8.94 -6.93
C VAL A 312 -2.70 -7.81 -7.95
N ALA A 313 -2.36 -6.59 -7.53
CA ALA A 313 -2.09 -5.52 -8.49
C ALA A 313 -0.69 -5.74 -9.04
N ASP A 314 -0.45 -5.38 -10.30
CA ASP A 314 0.89 -4.93 -10.65
C ASP A 314 1.11 -3.60 -9.90
N LEU A 315 1.60 -3.73 -8.67
CA LEU A 315 1.87 -2.63 -7.76
C LEU A 315 2.93 -1.68 -8.32
N GLY A 316 3.62 -2.06 -9.42
CA GLY A 316 4.75 -1.36 -9.99
C GLY A 316 6.04 -1.50 -9.21
N TYR A 317 6.03 -2.32 -8.16
CA TYR A 317 7.20 -2.72 -7.40
C TYR A 317 7.13 -4.21 -7.02
N GLU A 318 8.28 -4.80 -6.75
CA GLU A 318 8.43 -6.13 -6.18
C GLU A 318 9.09 -6.00 -4.80
N GLU A 319 8.55 -6.65 -3.77
CA GLU A 319 9.26 -6.79 -2.49
C GLU A 319 10.19 -8.00 -2.59
N THR A 320 11.48 -7.76 -2.84
CA THR A 320 12.49 -8.81 -3.07
C THR A 320 12.88 -9.52 -1.76
N GLU A 321 12.84 -8.77 -0.66
CA GLU A 321 13.04 -9.22 0.72
C GLU A 321 12.22 -8.31 1.64
N THR A 322 12.02 -8.69 2.89
CA THR A 322 11.28 -7.86 3.86
C THR A 322 11.83 -6.43 3.91
N ASN A 323 10.97 -5.44 3.64
CA ASN A 323 11.27 -4.01 3.54
C ASN A 323 12.19 -3.61 2.36
N LYS A 324 12.43 -4.48 1.38
CA LYS A 324 13.25 -4.17 0.20
C LYS A 324 12.40 -4.22 -1.06
N TYR A 325 12.24 -3.05 -1.67
CA TYR A 325 11.33 -2.83 -2.78
C TYR A 325 12.10 -2.47 -4.05
N LEU A 326 11.92 -3.24 -5.11
CA LEU A 326 12.44 -2.99 -6.44
C LEU A 326 11.33 -2.36 -7.29
N VAL A 327 11.44 -1.06 -7.59
CA VAL A 327 10.45 -0.29 -8.34
C VAL A 327 10.71 -0.41 -9.83
N LYS A 328 9.67 -0.83 -10.56
CA LYS A 328 9.72 -1.14 -12.01
C LYS A 328 8.98 -0.11 -12.87
N LYS A 329 8.12 0.72 -12.28
CA LYS A 329 7.36 1.78 -12.98
C LYS A 329 6.85 2.84 -11.99
N ALA A 330 6.36 3.96 -12.51
CA ALA A 330 5.90 5.10 -11.71
C ALA A 330 4.88 4.73 -10.62
N ASP A 331 3.92 3.85 -10.94
CA ASP A 331 2.90 3.39 -9.99
C ASP A 331 3.52 2.71 -8.77
N GLY A 332 4.69 2.09 -8.91
CA GLY A 332 5.44 1.50 -7.80
C GLY A 332 5.88 2.52 -6.77
N LEU A 333 6.49 3.60 -7.25
CA LEU A 333 6.93 4.68 -6.38
C LEU A 333 5.74 5.40 -5.73
N ILE A 334 4.66 5.63 -6.49
CA ILE A 334 3.41 6.24 -6.00
C ILE A 334 2.79 5.37 -4.89
N ASN A 335 2.66 4.06 -5.13
CA ASN A 335 2.07 3.13 -4.18
C ASN A 335 2.88 3.05 -2.88
N LEU A 336 4.21 2.99 -2.97
CA LEU A 336 5.07 3.01 -1.78
C LEU A 336 4.94 4.34 -1.03
N ALA A 337 4.85 5.47 -1.73
CA ALA A 337 4.69 6.79 -1.12
C ALA A 337 3.35 6.97 -0.38
N GLY A 338 2.31 6.26 -0.79
CA GLY A 338 1.05 6.18 -0.05
C GLY A 338 1.15 5.44 1.29
N GLU A 339 2.22 4.67 1.52
CA GLU A 339 2.37 3.82 2.71
C GLU A 339 3.30 4.45 3.74
N SER A 340 2.71 5.21 4.68
CA SER A 340 3.46 5.87 5.76
C SER A 340 4.33 4.91 6.58
N ALA A 341 3.84 3.68 6.83
CA ALA A 341 4.60 2.65 7.55
C ALA A 341 5.88 2.20 6.80
N ILE A 342 5.85 2.20 5.45
CA ILE A 342 7.02 1.90 4.63
C ILE A 342 7.97 3.10 4.63
N MET A 343 7.45 4.31 4.37
CA MET A 343 8.26 5.53 4.25
C MET A 343 8.98 5.92 5.55
N THR A 344 8.38 5.61 6.70
CA THR A 344 8.94 5.93 8.02
C THR A 344 9.72 4.79 8.67
N ASN A 345 9.86 3.63 8.01
CA ASN A 345 10.67 2.53 8.49
C ASN A 345 12.14 2.71 8.05
N THR A 346 13.07 2.71 9.01
CA THR A 346 14.51 2.88 8.74
C THR A 346 15.15 1.68 8.03
N ALA A 347 14.52 0.50 8.10
CA ALA A 347 14.97 -0.69 7.38
C ALA A 347 14.53 -0.70 5.90
N THR A 348 13.63 0.21 5.51
CA THR A 348 13.13 0.30 4.13
C THR A 348 14.24 0.64 3.15
N VAL A 349 14.34 -0.15 2.08
CA VAL A 349 15.18 0.13 0.91
C VAL A 349 14.32 0.12 -0.33
N ILE A 350 14.24 1.26 -1.02
CA ILE A 350 13.56 1.41 -2.30
C ILE A 350 14.64 1.55 -3.37
N THR A 351 14.66 0.63 -4.34
CA THR A 351 15.64 0.62 -5.44
C THR A 351 14.92 0.79 -6.77
N LEU A 352 15.41 1.68 -7.64
CA LEU A 352 14.88 1.78 -9.00
C LEU A 352 15.54 0.73 -9.91
N ASP A 353 14.71 -0.07 -10.57
CA ASP A 353 15.16 -1.08 -11.55
C ASP A 353 15.36 -0.46 -12.95
N THR A 354 14.53 0.53 -13.26
CA THR A 354 14.49 1.22 -14.54
C THR A 354 14.28 2.71 -14.33
N ASP A 355 14.51 3.48 -15.40
CA ASP A 355 14.09 4.86 -15.46
C ASP A 355 12.57 4.96 -15.34
N ILE A 356 12.11 5.97 -14.62
CA ILE A 356 10.71 6.23 -14.32
C ILE A 356 10.29 7.52 -14.99
N ASP A 357 9.21 7.48 -15.77
CA ASP A 357 8.65 8.66 -16.43
C ASP A 357 7.28 9.01 -15.82
N PHE A 358 7.12 10.27 -15.41
CA PHE A 358 5.88 10.84 -14.89
C PHE A 358 5.06 11.60 -15.94
N GLN A 359 5.43 11.54 -17.22
CA GLN A 359 4.64 12.16 -18.28
C GLN A 359 3.19 11.64 -18.27
N GLY A 360 2.23 12.57 -18.21
CA GLY A 360 0.79 12.26 -18.16
C GLY A 360 0.30 11.67 -16.83
N LYS A 361 1.15 11.60 -15.80
CA LYS A 361 0.76 11.21 -14.44
C LYS A 361 0.31 12.43 -13.64
N ASP A 362 -0.48 12.18 -12.60
CA ASP A 362 -0.85 13.21 -11.63
C ASP A 362 0.39 13.78 -10.93
N ALA A 363 0.25 15.02 -10.45
CA ALA A 363 1.32 15.68 -9.72
C ALA A 363 1.71 14.89 -8.47
N TRP A 364 3.01 14.73 -8.25
CA TRP A 364 3.57 14.11 -7.06
C TRP A 364 3.20 14.90 -5.82
N MET A 365 2.59 14.19 -4.86
CA MET A 365 2.32 14.70 -3.53
C MET A 365 3.53 14.42 -2.62
N PRO A 366 4.18 15.45 -2.05
CA PRO A 366 5.32 15.28 -1.17
C PRO A 366 5.04 14.30 -0.03
N VAL A 367 5.95 13.33 0.16
CA VAL A 367 5.90 12.41 1.29
C VAL A 367 6.36 13.14 2.56
N ALA A 368 5.57 13.07 3.62
CA ALA A 368 5.78 13.87 4.83
C ALA A 368 7.17 13.65 5.49
N GLU A 369 7.61 12.40 5.58
CA GLU A 369 8.95 12.06 6.06
C GLU A 369 9.41 10.74 5.46
N PHE A 370 10.69 10.67 5.07
CA PHE A 370 11.36 9.45 4.63
C PHE A 370 12.54 9.12 5.52
N LYS A 371 12.59 7.88 6.02
CA LYS A 371 13.63 7.39 6.95
C LYS A 371 14.47 6.24 6.39
N GLY A 372 14.04 5.65 5.28
CA GLY A 372 14.72 4.53 4.64
C GLY A 372 15.87 4.95 3.73
N THR A 373 16.22 4.07 2.79
CA THR A 373 17.18 4.34 1.71
C THR A 373 16.46 4.34 0.37
N LEU A 374 16.58 5.42 -0.40
CA LEU A 374 16.19 5.49 -1.81
C LEU A 374 17.46 5.36 -2.66
N GLU A 375 17.62 4.19 -3.26
CA GLU A 375 18.69 3.85 -4.18
C GLU A 375 18.21 4.07 -5.62
N GLY A 376 18.67 5.16 -6.24
CA GLY A 376 18.36 5.45 -7.63
C GLY A 376 19.03 4.48 -8.60
N ASN A 377 20.10 3.77 -8.19
CA ASN A 377 20.80 2.80 -9.04
C ASN A 377 21.22 3.38 -10.41
N ASN A 378 21.62 4.66 -10.40
CA ASN A 378 21.94 5.47 -11.59
C ASN A 378 20.79 5.62 -12.60
N LYS A 379 19.55 5.42 -12.16
CA LYS A 379 18.34 5.67 -12.94
C LYS A 379 17.87 7.10 -12.78
N LYS A 380 16.89 7.47 -13.60
CA LYS A 380 16.23 8.77 -13.53
C LYS A 380 14.74 8.68 -13.21
N ILE A 381 14.22 9.75 -12.63
CA ILE A 381 12.80 10.08 -12.57
C ILE A 381 12.60 11.32 -13.45
N ALA A 382 11.89 11.18 -14.56
CA ALA A 382 11.70 12.21 -15.58
C ALA A 382 10.30 12.83 -15.51
N ASN A 383 10.17 14.08 -15.98
CA ASN A 383 8.91 14.80 -16.18
C ASN A 383 8.04 14.91 -14.91
N LEU A 384 8.68 14.91 -13.74
CA LEU A 384 8.01 14.95 -12.45
C LEU A 384 7.47 16.35 -12.18
N THR A 385 6.16 16.48 -12.00
CA THR A 385 5.56 17.71 -11.43
C THR A 385 5.32 17.51 -9.94
N ILE A 386 5.90 18.36 -9.10
CA ILE A 386 5.69 18.33 -7.65
C ILE A 386 4.71 19.44 -7.27
N ALA A 387 3.58 19.06 -6.69
CA ALA A 387 2.57 20.00 -6.21
C ALA A 387 2.41 19.89 -4.69
N THR A 388 2.26 21.03 -4.02
CA THR A 388 2.02 21.10 -2.57
C THR A 388 1.03 22.20 -2.26
N SER A 389 0.12 21.95 -1.32
CA SER A 389 -0.71 22.98 -0.69
C SER A 389 -0.08 23.49 0.62
N GLY A 390 1.02 22.88 1.07
CA GLY A 390 1.71 23.23 2.31
C GLY A 390 2.87 24.20 2.13
N THR A 391 3.65 24.37 3.19
CA THR A 391 4.82 25.25 3.25
C THR A 391 6.11 24.58 2.78
N SER A 392 6.06 23.36 2.25
CA SER A 392 7.23 22.58 1.87
C SER A 392 6.97 21.79 0.58
N ALA A 393 7.95 21.82 -0.32
CA ALA A 393 7.88 21.17 -1.63
C ALA A 393 9.15 20.36 -1.92
N GLY A 394 8.96 19.11 -2.32
CA GLY A 394 9.98 18.17 -2.79
C GLY A 394 9.44 16.76 -2.90
N LEU A 395 10.24 15.80 -3.38
CA LEU A 395 9.87 14.37 -3.29
C LEU A 395 9.48 14.02 -1.85
N PHE A 396 10.30 14.49 -0.92
CA PHE A 396 10.07 14.41 0.51
C PHE A 396 9.96 15.81 1.12
N VAL A 397 8.99 16.02 2.00
CA VAL A 397 8.99 17.19 2.89
C VAL A 397 10.21 17.13 3.80
N LYS A 398 10.47 15.95 4.40
CA LYS A 398 11.62 15.70 5.25
C LYS A 398 12.35 14.43 4.83
N ASN A 399 13.62 14.56 4.49
CA ASN A 399 14.52 13.41 4.34
C ASN A 399 15.32 13.21 5.63
N SER A 400 14.99 12.17 6.38
CA SER A 400 15.74 11.70 7.57
C SER A 400 16.55 10.43 7.27
N GLY A 401 16.49 9.93 6.04
CA GLY A 401 17.16 8.72 5.58
C GLY A 401 18.33 9.00 4.63
N ALA A 402 18.49 8.16 3.61
CA ALA A 402 19.51 8.29 2.58
C ALA A 402 18.89 8.28 1.18
N ILE A 403 19.30 9.23 0.32
CA ILE A 403 18.93 9.27 -1.09
C ILE A 403 20.24 9.27 -1.89
N ARG A 404 20.41 8.32 -2.82
CA ARG A 404 21.65 8.27 -3.60
C ARG A 404 21.50 7.74 -5.02
N ASN A 405 22.46 8.12 -5.87
CA ASN A 405 22.61 7.65 -7.26
C ASN A 405 21.35 7.83 -8.11
N LEU A 406 20.68 8.97 -7.99
CA LEU A 406 19.39 9.25 -8.62
C LEU A 406 19.44 10.56 -9.41
N THR A 407 18.90 10.54 -10.63
CA THR A 407 18.71 11.76 -11.43
C THR A 407 17.23 12.17 -11.42
N LEU A 408 16.92 13.44 -11.14
CA LEU A 408 15.64 14.05 -11.50
C LEU A 408 15.83 14.79 -12.81
N GLU A 409 15.09 14.39 -13.84
CA GLU A 409 15.14 14.99 -15.18
C GLU A 409 13.88 15.80 -15.43
N ASP A 410 14.04 17.05 -15.85
CA ASP A 410 12.94 17.96 -16.18
C ASP A 410 11.87 18.09 -15.08
N VAL A 411 12.33 18.20 -13.83
CA VAL A 411 11.44 18.37 -12.67
C VAL A 411 10.79 19.75 -12.67
N THR A 412 9.48 19.81 -12.45
CA THR A 412 8.73 21.06 -12.31
C THR A 412 8.22 21.20 -10.89
N LEU A 413 8.67 22.25 -10.20
CA LEU A 413 8.23 22.60 -8.86
C LEU A 413 7.75 24.06 -8.86
N HIS A 414 6.44 24.21 -8.73
CA HIS A 414 5.78 25.51 -8.60
C HIS A 414 4.94 25.54 -7.33
N SER A 415 5.24 26.47 -6.43
CA SER A 415 4.43 26.72 -5.24
C SER A 415 4.32 28.22 -4.95
N THR A 416 3.16 28.66 -4.49
CA THR A 416 2.97 30.05 -4.03
C THR A 416 3.20 30.21 -2.52
N ALA A 417 3.21 29.10 -1.77
CA ALA A 417 3.24 29.11 -0.31
C ALA A 417 4.45 28.39 0.32
N ALA A 418 5.21 27.61 -0.46
CA ALA A 418 6.33 26.83 0.08
C ALA A 418 7.51 27.71 0.51
N THR A 419 7.81 27.72 1.80
CA THR A 419 9.00 28.39 2.36
C THR A 419 10.25 27.52 2.28
N ALA A 420 10.11 26.22 1.97
CA ALA A 420 11.22 25.31 1.70
C ALA A 420 10.96 24.53 0.41
N VAL A 421 11.88 24.64 -0.54
CA VAL A 421 11.75 24.07 -1.89
C VAL A 421 13.03 23.34 -2.26
N GLY A 422 12.91 22.02 -2.47
CA GLY A 422 14.00 21.15 -2.93
C GLY A 422 13.47 20.03 -3.82
N GLY A 423 14.15 19.68 -4.91
CA GLY A 423 13.72 18.59 -5.78
C GLY A 423 13.65 17.25 -5.05
N PHE A 424 14.71 16.90 -4.31
CA PHE A 424 14.73 15.69 -3.49
C PHE A 424 14.08 15.89 -2.11
N ALA A 425 14.39 17.00 -1.43
CA ALA A 425 13.84 17.25 -0.10
C ALA A 425 13.60 18.73 0.19
N ALA A 426 12.45 19.09 0.74
CA ALA A 426 12.26 20.45 1.27
C ALA A 426 13.21 20.69 2.46
N GLU A 427 13.26 19.73 3.39
CA GLU A 427 14.21 19.69 4.51
C GLU A 427 15.04 18.41 4.48
N ASN A 428 16.36 18.55 4.34
CA ASN A 428 17.31 17.45 4.49
C ASN A 428 17.86 17.41 5.92
N LEU A 429 17.64 16.28 6.59
CA LEU A 429 18.17 15.92 7.91
C LEU A 429 19.12 14.71 7.85
N GLY A 430 19.00 13.91 6.79
CA GLY A 430 19.84 12.76 6.47
C GLY A 430 20.85 13.05 5.35
N THR A 431 21.05 12.10 4.45
CA THR A 431 22.06 12.21 3.38
C THR A 431 21.43 12.24 1.99
N ILE A 432 21.98 13.10 1.12
CA ILE A 432 21.73 13.09 -0.32
C ILE A 432 23.10 13.00 -1.01
N GLN A 433 23.32 11.94 -1.78
CA GLN A 433 24.65 11.62 -2.31
C GLN A 433 24.60 11.21 -3.78
N SER A 434 25.52 11.72 -4.62
CA SER A 434 25.61 11.31 -6.03
C SER A 434 24.29 11.48 -6.78
N CYS A 435 23.54 12.53 -6.44
CA CYS A 435 22.25 12.82 -7.04
C CYS A 435 22.37 14.00 -8.01
N THR A 436 21.59 13.94 -9.09
CA THR A 436 21.60 14.98 -10.14
C THR A 436 20.20 15.56 -10.33
N VAL A 437 20.12 16.87 -10.51
CA VAL A 437 18.97 17.51 -11.18
C VAL A 437 19.43 17.96 -12.55
N ASN A 438 18.82 17.42 -13.61
CA ASN A 438 19.15 17.72 -14.99
C ASN A 438 17.94 18.32 -15.70
N GLY A 439 17.91 19.64 -15.82
CA GLY A 439 16.76 20.38 -16.31
C GLY A 439 15.62 20.48 -15.28
N GLY A 440 14.81 21.53 -15.41
CA GLY A 440 13.65 21.74 -14.55
C GLY A 440 13.40 23.20 -14.19
N THR A 441 12.29 23.44 -13.51
CA THR A 441 11.89 24.77 -13.05
C THR A 441 11.55 24.78 -11.57
N PHE A 442 12.14 25.71 -10.84
CA PHE A 442 11.96 25.87 -9.39
C PHE A 442 11.45 27.27 -9.08
N THR A 443 10.21 27.37 -8.61
CA THR A 443 9.58 28.66 -8.28
C THR A 443 8.89 28.61 -6.92
N SER A 444 9.14 29.62 -6.09
CA SER A 444 8.35 29.88 -4.87
C SER A 444 7.88 31.34 -4.79
N GLY A 445 6.60 31.51 -4.44
CA GLY A 445 6.01 32.81 -4.11
C GLY A 445 6.08 33.21 -2.63
N ALA A 446 6.60 32.35 -1.76
CA ALA A 446 6.56 32.57 -0.32
C ALA A 446 7.61 33.60 0.15
N PHE A 447 7.26 34.38 1.17
CA PHE A 447 8.20 35.28 1.84
C PHE A 447 9.20 34.49 2.71
N ASN A 448 10.49 34.84 2.63
CA ASN A 448 11.61 34.11 3.23
C ASN A 448 11.76 32.65 2.74
N ALA A 449 11.47 32.37 1.47
CA ALA A 449 11.66 31.02 0.94
C ALA A 449 13.13 30.59 0.92
N ALA A 450 13.40 29.32 1.13
CA ALA A 450 14.68 28.65 0.92
C ALA A 450 14.53 27.71 -0.28
N ILE A 451 15.25 28.01 -1.36
CA ILE A 451 15.10 27.32 -2.64
C ILE A 451 16.44 26.73 -3.07
N GLY A 452 16.48 25.42 -3.28
CA GLY A 452 17.56 24.73 -3.98
C GLY A 452 17.04 23.62 -4.87
N ALA A 453 17.78 23.19 -5.89
CA ALA A 453 17.33 22.07 -6.71
C ALA A 453 17.50 20.74 -5.97
N ILE A 454 18.52 20.60 -5.11
CA ILE A 454 18.70 19.38 -4.31
C ILE A 454 17.85 19.43 -3.04
N ALA A 455 18.04 20.47 -2.22
CA ALA A 455 17.29 20.66 -0.99
C ALA A 455 16.91 22.12 -0.75
N GLY A 456 15.77 22.39 -0.12
CA GLY A 456 15.45 23.74 0.35
C GLY A 456 16.37 24.12 1.52
N ASN A 457 16.32 23.30 2.55
CA ASN A 457 17.05 23.49 3.80
C ASN A 457 17.90 22.25 4.12
N ASN A 458 19.19 22.43 4.42
CA ASN A 458 20.07 21.37 4.92
C ASN A 458 20.57 21.77 6.32
N LEU A 459 19.82 21.43 7.39
CA LEU A 459 19.91 22.18 8.65
C LEU A 459 20.64 21.47 9.80
N GLN A 460 20.58 20.15 9.85
CA GLN A 460 21.07 19.41 11.00
C GLN A 460 22.52 18.99 10.85
N ALA A 461 23.13 18.65 11.98
CA ALA A 461 24.50 18.18 12.04
C ALA A 461 24.73 16.95 11.13
N SER A 462 23.86 15.95 11.21
CA SER A 462 23.95 14.76 10.35
C SER A 462 23.61 15.01 8.88
N ALA A 463 23.12 16.19 8.53
CA ALA A 463 22.62 16.48 7.20
C ALA A 463 23.76 16.77 6.21
N ALA A 464 23.92 15.93 5.20
CA ALA A 464 24.98 16.07 4.22
C ALA A 464 24.44 16.00 2.79
N ILE A 465 24.97 16.89 1.93
CA ILE A 465 24.77 16.84 0.49
C ILE A 465 26.14 16.67 -0.15
N THR A 466 26.33 15.57 -0.87
CA THR A 466 27.66 15.09 -1.25
C THR A 466 27.67 14.62 -2.69
N ASP A 467 28.64 15.08 -3.50
CA ASP A 467 28.78 14.70 -4.91
C ASP A 467 27.50 14.91 -5.74
N CYS A 468 26.72 15.93 -5.40
CA CYS A 468 25.48 16.24 -6.11
C CYS A 468 25.70 17.29 -7.19
N MET A 469 24.95 17.18 -8.28
CA MET A 469 25.06 18.04 -9.44
C MET A 469 23.72 18.67 -9.80
N VAL A 470 23.75 19.92 -10.26
CA VAL A 470 22.61 20.57 -10.90
C VAL A 470 23.07 21.06 -12.26
N ASP A 471 22.42 20.60 -13.31
CA ASP A 471 22.78 20.87 -14.70
C ASP A 471 21.53 20.92 -15.59
N GLY A 472 21.75 20.91 -16.90
CA GLY A 472 20.70 21.07 -17.90
C GLY A 472 20.11 22.47 -17.83
N SER A 473 19.05 22.72 -18.60
CA SER A 473 18.32 24.00 -18.59
C SER A 473 17.47 24.14 -17.33
N THR A 474 18.12 24.17 -16.16
CA THR A 474 17.49 24.35 -14.85
C THR A 474 17.32 25.84 -14.57
N VAL A 475 16.09 26.26 -14.28
CA VAL A 475 15.74 27.67 -14.05
C VAL A 475 15.14 27.87 -12.67
N PHE A 476 15.69 28.82 -11.92
CA PHE A 476 15.16 29.29 -10.65
C PHE A 476 14.51 30.65 -10.83
N THR A 477 13.25 30.79 -10.41
CA THR A 477 12.52 32.06 -10.46
C THR A 477 12.04 32.47 -9.07
N VAL A 478 12.30 33.71 -8.71
CA VAL A 478 11.99 34.25 -7.37
C VAL A 478 11.06 35.44 -7.51
N THR A 479 9.95 35.39 -6.78
CA THR A 479 8.92 36.44 -6.79
C THR A 479 8.71 37.08 -5.41
N ASN A 480 9.56 36.81 -4.43
CA ASN A 480 9.58 37.48 -3.13
C ASN A 480 10.94 37.30 -2.43
N LYS A 481 11.15 37.88 -1.24
CA LYS A 481 12.38 37.66 -0.47
C LYS A 481 12.67 36.16 -0.27
N ALA A 482 13.86 35.71 -0.66
CA ALA A 482 14.27 34.32 -0.55
C ALA A 482 15.80 34.14 -0.37
N ASN A 483 16.22 32.93 -0.02
CA ASN A 483 17.58 32.44 -0.11
C ASN A 483 17.62 31.35 -1.18
N ILE A 484 18.38 31.56 -2.25
CA ILE A 484 18.40 30.66 -3.41
C ILE A 484 19.81 30.20 -3.69
N GLY A 485 19.97 28.90 -3.84
CA GLY A 485 21.20 28.27 -4.31
C GLY A 485 20.89 27.17 -5.32
N GLY A 486 21.85 26.82 -6.19
CA GLY A 486 21.66 25.69 -7.09
C GLY A 486 21.48 24.39 -6.30
N ILE A 487 22.32 24.16 -5.28
CA ILE A 487 22.26 22.96 -4.44
C ILE A 487 21.26 23.13 -3.30
N ALA A 488 21.41 24.19 -2.51
CA ALA A 488 20.57 24.41 -1.33
C ALA A 488 20.16 25.88 -1.15
N GLY A 489 18.95 26.12 -0.66
CA GLY A 489 18.54 27.48 -0.26
C GLY A 489 19.30 27.94 0.98
N VAL A 490 19.27 27.12 2.03
CA VAL A 490 19.93 27.38 3.30
C VAL A 490 20.77 26.18 3.76
N LEU A 491 22.00 26.44 4.19
CA LEU A 491 22.88 25.49 4.84
C LEU A 491 23.02 25.82 6.34
N GLY A 492 22.74 24.86 7.21
CA GLY A 492 22.69 24.98 8.68
C GLY A 492 24.03 24.84 9.41
N SER A 493 23.98 24.89 10.74
CA SER A 493 25.05 25.37 11.65
C SER A 493 26.44 24.71 11.58
N TRP A 494 27.42 25.49 12.07
CA TRP A 494 28.88 25.48 11.89
C TRP A 494 29.65 24.17 12.13
N ASN A 495 29.04 23.14 12.73
CA ASN A 495 29.78 21.98 13.24
C ASN A 495 29.55 20.67 12.47
N ALA A 496 28.57 20.57 11.56
CA ALA A 496 28.29 19.26 10.96
C ALA A 496 27.48 19.24 9.64
N SER A 497 26.63 20.24 9.32
CA SER A 497 25.97 20.25 8.00
C SER A 497 26.95 20.68 6.89
N ALA A 498 27.09 19.86 5.85
CA ALA A 498 28.13 20.06 4.83
C ALA A 498 27.64 19.83 3.40
N ILE A 499 28.15 20.66 2.49
CA ILE A 499 28.12 20.46 1.05
C ILE A 499 29.53 20.09 0.60
N LYS A 500 29.70 18.95 -0.05
CA LYS A 500 31.02 18.43 -0.42
C LYS A 500 31.02 17.93 -1.86
N GLY A 501 31.97 18.38 -2.67
CA GLY A 501 32.13 17.89 -4.05
C GLY A 501 30.94 18.18 -4.95
N CYS A 502 30.15 19.22 -4.66
CA CYS A 502 28.94 19.52 -5.43
C CYS A 502 29.19 20.55 -6.53
N SER A 503 28.42 20.47 -7.61
CA SER A 503 28.63 21.31 -8.78
C SER A 503 27.33 21.85 -9.37
N VAL A 504 27.38 23.07 -9.89
CA VAL A 504 26.27 23.68 -10.64
C VAL A 504 26.77 24.09 -12.02
N GLY A 505 26.14 23.56 -13.06
CA GLY A 505 26.51 23.69 -14.46
C GLY A 505 26.25 25.07 -15.05
N LYS A 506 26.79 25.30 -16.25
CA LYS A 506 26.75 26.58 -16.96
C LYS A 506 25.36 26.93 -17.53
N ASP A 507 24.54 25.90 -17.77
CA ASP A 507 23.21 26.06 -18.36
C ASP A 507 22.13 26.32 -17.29
N VAL A 508 22.53 26.43 -16.02
CA VAL A 508 21.67 26.80 -14.89
C VAL A 508 21.52 28.33 -14.79
N LEU A 509 20.28 28.78 -14.66
CA LEU A 509 19.92 30.21 -14.63
C LEU A 509 19.10 30.57 -13.39
N PHE A 510 19.51 31.62 -12.69
CA PHE A 510 18.73 32.25 -11.62
C PHE A 510 18.16 33.58 -12.11
N ILE A 511 16.84 33.75 -12.02
CA ILE A 511 16.14 34.99 -12.40
C ILE A 511 15.49 35.60 -11.16
N ILE A 512 15.99 36.78 -10.75
CA ILE A 512 15.58 37.47 -9.53
C ILE A 512 14.70 38.68 -9.88
N ASN A 513 13.41 38.43 -10.07
CA ASN A 513 12.41 39.40 -10.55
C ASN A 513 11.77 40.24 -9.44
N ASP A 514 11.63 39.66 -8.25
CA ASP A 514 11.15 40.38 -7.07
C ASP A 514 11.96 39.94 -5.85
N ALA A 515 12.71 40.90 -5.30
CA ALA A 515 13.62 40.69 -4.19
C ALA A 515 13.65 41.93 -3.31
N THR A 516 13.75 41.71 -2.01
CA THR A 516 14.21 42.74 -1.07
C THR A 516 15.74 42.71 -1.01
N ALA A 517 16.39 43.81 -0.59
CA ALA A 517 17.84 43.92 -0.44
C ALA A 517 18.50 42.90 0.54
N THR A 518 17.71 42.02 1.14
CA THR A 518 18.13 40.94 2.04
C THR A 518 18.05 39.55 1.41
N THR A 519 17.60 39.44 0.15
CA THR A 519 17.58 38.19 -0.62
C THR A 519 19.01 37.73 -0.88
N GLY A 520 19.32 36.48 -0.53
CA GLY A 520 20.64 35.86 -0.73
C GLY A 520 20.62 34.93 -1.94
N VAL A 521 21.48 35.17 -2.92
CA VAL A 521 21.57 34.37 -4.14
C VAL A 521 22.99 33.86 -4.31
N GLY A 522 23.17 32.54 -4.24
CA GLY A 522 24.46 31.90 -4.50
C GLY A 522 24.36 30.93 -5.66
N GLY A 523 25.44 30.75 -6.42
CA GLY A 523 25.46 29.68 -7.42
C GLY A 523 25.26 28.29 -6.78
N LEU A 524 25.77 28.07 -5.56
CA LEU A 524 25.57 26.84 -4.78
C LEU A 524 24.52 27.00 -3.66
N VAL A 525 24.67 28.04 -2.83
CA VAL A 525 23.87 28.20 -1.60
C VAL A 525 23.39 29.64 -1.42
N GLY A 526 22.10 29.84 -1.13
CA GLY A 526 21.57 31.17 -0.84
C GLY A 526 22.16 31.78 0.43
N TRP A 527 22.02 31.08 1.56
CA TRP A 527 22.60 31.48 2.85
C TRP A 527 23.30 30.31 3.55
N SER A 528 24.59 30.45 3.81
CA SER A 528 25.41 29.41 4.43
C SER A 528 25.78 29.74 5.88
N ARG A 529 25.43 28.84 6.80
CA ARG A 529 25.99 28.74 8.16
C ARG A 529 26.79 27.45 8.35
N GLY A 530 26.96 26.66 7.29
CA GLY A 530 27.68 25.39 7.33
C GLY A 530 28.98 25.46 6.56
N ASN A 531 29.51 24.29 6.21
CA ASN A 531 30.79 24.20 5.53
C ASN A 531 30.60 23.68 4.09
N ILE A 532 31.23 24.37 3.14
CA ILE A 532 31.27 24.02 1.72
C ILE A 532 32.71 23.65 1.38
N TYR A 533 32.89 22.45 0.84
CA TYR A 533 34.20 21.92 0.45
C TYR A 533 34.18 21.44 -0.98
N GLY A 534 35.26 21.73 -1.71
CA GLY A 534 35.50 21.05 -2.97
C GLY A 534 34.44 21.29 -4.05
N SER A 535 33.74 22.43 -4.00
CA SER A 535 32.51 22.64 -4.77
C SER A 535 32.64 23.83 -5.72
N TYR A 536 31.84 23.85 -6.79
CA TYR A 536 31.91 24.93 -7.77
C TYR A 536 30.57 25.29 -8.42
N SER A 537 30.50 26.50 -8.97
CA SER A 537 29.35 26.95 -9.77
C SER A 537 29.79 27.72 -11.01
N LEU A 538 29.18 27.35 -12.14
CA LEU A 538 29.32 27.98 -13.45
C LEU A 538 28.05 28.75 -13.86
N ALA A 539 27.07 28.86 -12.95
CA ALA A 539 25.73 29.33 -13.28
C ALA A 539 25.69 30.81 -13.67
N THR A 540 24.60 31.18 -14.36
CA THR A 540 24.25 32.59 -14.58
C THR A 540 23.26 33.07 -13.52
N ILE A 541 23.59 34.15 -12.83
CA ILE A 541 22.71 34.84 -11.88
C ILE A 541 22.29 36.18 -12.49
N GLN A 542 20.99 36.33 -12.79
CA GLN A 542 20.40 37.55 -13.32
C GLN A 542 19.62 38.28 -12.22
N LEU A 543 20.05 39.51 -11.92
CA LEU A 543 19.48 40.38 -10.91
C LEU A 543 18.66 41.51 -11.57
N ASP A 544 17.35 41.31 -11.69
CA ASP A 544 16.43 42.37 -12.13
C ASP A 544 15.96 43.25 -10.96
N LYS A 545 16.21 42.80 -9.72
CA LYS A 545 16.07 43.56 -8.46
C LYS A 545 17.28 43.40 -7.57
N ALA A 546 17.48 44.37 -6.67
CA ALA A 546 18.63 44.41 -5.78
C ALA A 546 18.64 43.22 -4.81
N ALA A 547 19.70 42.42 -4.86
CA ALA A 547 19.94 41.28 -4.00
C ALA A 547 21.42 41.19 -3.58
N ASN A 548 21.70 40.33 -2.60
CA ASN A 548 23.04 39.97 -2.16
C ASN A 548 23.45 38.70 -2.92
N SER A 549 24.43 38.83 -3.82
CA SER A 549 24.83 37.75 -4.72
C SER A 549 26.28 37.33 -4.52
N GLY A 550 26.53 36.03 -4.54
CA GLY A 550 27.88 35.48 -4.60
C GLY A 550 27.95 34.38 -5.64
N GLY A 551 29.09 34.24 -6.31
CA GLY A 551 29.27 33.16 -7.29
C GLY A 551 29.02 31.77 -6.70
N LEU A 552 29.35 31.57 -5.41
CA LEU A 552 28.99 30.36 -4.66
C LEU A 552 27.90 30.62 -3.61
N THR A 553 28.05 31.65 -2.78
CA THR A 553 27.12 31.90 -1.66
C THR A 553 26.60 33.33 -1.61
N GLY A 554 25.27 33.49 -1.55
CA GLY A 554 24.62 34.80 -1.41
C GLY A 554 24.86 35.49 -0.06
N GLY A 555 25.14 34.71 0.98
CA GLY A 555 25.70 35.19 2.24
C GLY A 555 26.27 34.03 3.03
N ASN A 556 27.31 34.31 3.81
CA ASN A 556 28.11 33.29 4.45
C ASN A 556 28.46 33.68 5.89
N ALA A 557 28.18 32.76 6.80
CA ALA A 557 28.65 32.78 8.17
C ALA A 557 29.51 31.56 8.48
N GLY A 558 29.61 30.60 7.56
CA GLY A 558 30.39 29.38 7.71
C GLY A 558 31.70 29.41 6.91
N SER A 559 32.12 28.26 6.40
CA SER A 559 33.38 28.12 5.65
C SER A 559 33.13 27.74 4.19
N VAL A 560 33.86 28.36 3.29
CA VAL A 560 33.97 27.97 1.88
C VAL A 560 35.44 27.66 1.62
N ILE A 561 35.74 26.39 1.36
CA ILE A 561 37.11 25.88 1.30
C ILE A 561 37.31 25.07 0.03
N ALA A 562 38.46 25.23 -0.62
CA ALA A 562 38.82 24.47 -1.82
C ALA A 562 37.73 24.53 -2.90
N SER A 563 37.24 25.73 -3.22
CA SER A 563 36.03 25.93 -4.04
C SER A 563 36.20 27.07 -5.04
N TYR A 564 35.49 27.06 -6.17
CA TYR A 564 35.63 28.12 -7.17
C TYR A 564 34.32 28.50 -7.86
N SER A 565 34.27 29.72 -8.42
CA SER A 565 33.18 30.14 -9.28
C SER A 565 33.72 30.72 -10.58
N ALA A 566 33.08 30.34 -11.69
CA ALA A 566 33.45 30.74 -13.04
C ALA A 566 32.21 31.07 -13.89
N GLY A 567 31.11 31.39 -13.23
CA GLY A 567 29.84 31.71 -13.88
C GLY A 567 29.73 33.17 -14.29
N LYS A 568 28.50 33.68 -14.27
CA LYS A 568 28.21 35.07 -14.62
C LYS A 568 27.19 35.66 -13.65
N ILE A 569 27.44 36.89 -13.19
CA ILE A 569 26.44 37.71 -12.49
C ILE A 569 26.09 38.89 -13.39
N VAL A 570 24.82 39.02 -13.73
CA VAL A 570 24.26 40.13 -14.51
C VAL A 570 23.36 40.95 -13.61
N ALA A 571 23.53 42.27 -13.58
CA ALA A 571 22.67 43.16 -12.81
C ALA A 571 22.01 44.19 -13.73
N ASN A 572 20.68 44.13 -13.79
CA ASN A 572 19.81 45.06 -14.52
C ASN A 572 19.17 46.10 -13.57
N CYS A 573 19.74 46.25 -12.38
CA CYS A 573 19.27 47.12 -11.30
C CYS A 573 20.43 47.80 -10.58
N THR A 574 20.12 48.74 -9.69
CA THR A 574 21.09 49.43 -8.82
C THR A 574 20.96 48.98 -7.37
N GLY A 575 22.02 49.13 -6.58
CA GLY A 575 21.99 48.88 -5.12
C GLY A 575 22.09 47.40 -4.72
N PHE A 576 22.43 46.52 -5.67
CA PHE A 576 22.77 45.12 -5.40
C PHE A 576 24.13 44.99 -4.70
N SER A 577 24.54 43.78 -4.32
CA SER A 577 25.93 43.48 -3.93
C SER A 577 26.34 42.17 -4.59
N ALA A 578 27.59 42.08 -5.06
CA ALA A 578 28.07 40.95 -5.85
C ALA A 578 29.52 40.60 -5.49
N GLY A 579 29.73 39.35 -5.04
CA GLY A 579 31.06 38.80 -4.81
C GLY A 579 31.37 37.63 -5.75
N GLY A 580 32.62 37.49 -6.17
CA GLY A 580 33.04 36.38 -7.00
C GLY A 580 32.85 35.00 -6.35
N ILE A 581 33.02 34.90 -5.02
CA ILE A 581 32.82 33.66 -4.26
C ILE A 581 31.64 33.80 -3.28
N VAL A 582 31.73 34.77 -2.36
CA VAL A 582 30.71 35.04 -1.35
C VAL A 582 30.26 36.49 -1.46
N ASN A 583 29.00 36.81 -1.14
CA ASN A 583 28.64 38.22 -1.02
C ASN A 583 29.24 38.85 0.25
N ALA A 584 29.16 38.18 1.40
CA ALA A 584 29.54 38.73 2.71
C ALA A 584 29.81 37.61 3.72
N GLY A 585 30.77 37.83 4.62
CA GLY A 585 31.01 37.06 5.84
C GLY A 585 31.75 35.72 5.70
N GLY A 586 32.16 35.21 6.86
CA GLY A 586 32.68 33.87 7.07
C GLY A 586 34.11 33.63 6.59
N LYS A 587 34.51 32.35 6.60
CA LYS A 587 35.84 31.90 6.19
C LYS A 587 35.84 31.51 4.71
N VAL A 588 36.81 32.02 3.93
CA VAL A 588 37.02 31.67 2.52
C VAL A 588 38.49 31.34 2.33
N SER A 589 38.85 30.10 2.00
CA SER A 589 40.26 29.68 1.92
C SER A 589 40.54 28.70 0.78
N GLY A 590 41.62 28.95 0.03
CA GLY A 590 41.94 28.16 -1.15
C GLY A 590 40.81 28.25 -2.18
N CYS A 591 40.36 29.45 -2.51
CA CYS A 591 39.25 29.66 -3.44
C CYS A 591 39.64 30.58 -4.58
N TYR A 592 39.02 30.42 -5.75
CA TYR A 592 39.24 31.36 -6.85
C TYR A 592 37.97 31.75 -7.59
N SER A 593 37.96 32.95 -8.17
CA SER A 593 36.87 33.44 -9.00
C SER A 593 37.34 33.94 -10.36
N THR A 594 36.78 33.37 -11.43
CA THR A 594 36.79 33.90 -12.79
C THR A 594 35.41 34.41 -13.21
N THR A 595 34.45 34.41 -12.29
CA THR A 595 33.08 34.87 -12.51
C THR A 595 33.04 36.25 -13.16
N ILE A 596 32.29 36.36 -14.25
CA ILE A 596 32.03 37.66 -14.89
C ILE A 596 31.09 38.46 -13.98
N LEU A 597 31.57 39.58 -13.44
CA LEU A 597 30.81 40.44 -12.54
C LEU A 597 30.33 41.72 -13.23
N PRO A 598 29.22 42.33 -12.76
CA PRO A 598 28.87 43.69 -13.18
C PRO A 598 29.94 44.68 -12.73
N THR A 599 30.14 45.78 -13.47
CA THR A 599 31.20 46.77 -13.19
C THR A 599 30.66 48.13 -12.72
N SER A 600 29.34 48.25 -12.53
CA SER A 600 28.68 49.50 -12.16
C SER A 600 27.34 49.24 -11.45
N GLY A 601 26.69 50.29 -10.93
CA GLY A 601 25.37 50.18 -10.28
C GLY A 601 25.41 49.80 -8.78
N SER A 602 26.58 49.50 -8.23
CA SER A 602 26.82 49.28 -6.80
C SER A 602 28.27 49.58 -6.42
N ASN A 603 28.51 49.90 -5.15
CA ASN A 603 29.86 50.02 -4.58
C ASN A 603 30.35 48.69 -3.95
N ASN A 604 29.49 47.68 -3.85
CA ASN A 604 29.77 46.41 -3.19
C ASN A 604 29.98 45.29 -4.23
N ILE A 605 30.95 45.51 -5.12
CA ILE A 605 31.32 44.57 -6.18
C ILE A 605 32.78 44.17 -5.96
N GLY A 606 33.02 42.90 -5.63
CA GLY A 606 34.38 42.44 -5.34
C GLY A 606 34.70 41.04 -5.83
N GLY A 607 35.99 40.78 -6.05
CA GLY A 607 36.45 39.56 -6.71
C GLY A 607 36.34 38.29 -5.85
N ILE A 608 36.27 38.44 -4.53
CA ILE A 608 36.02 37.34 -3.58
C ILE A 608 34.74 37.62 -2.79
N GLY A 609 34.76 38.68 -1.99
CA GLY A 609 33.60 39.23 -1.28
C GLY A 609 32.89 40.33 -2.08
N GLY A 610 31.59 40.53 -1.90
CA GLY A 610 30.90 41.72 -2.40
C GLY A 610 30.96 42.89 -1.40
N LYS A 611 30.51 42.64 -0.17
CA LYS A 611 30.58 43.57 0.95
C LYS A 611 31.81 43.26 1.80
N ALA A 612 32.48 44.32 2.25
CA ALA A 612 33.56 44.23 3.24
C ALA A 612 33.00 43.94 4.65
N ASP A 613 32.50 42.72 4.86
CA ASP A 613 31.88 42.29 6.10
C ASP A 613 32.54 41.00 6.59
N ASN A 614 33.51 41.15 7.52
CA ASN A 614 34.11 40.07 8.32
C ASN A 614 34.54 38.80 7.54
N ILE A 615 35.05 38.96 6.32
CA ILE A 615 35.60 37.85 5.54
C ILE A 615 37.04 37.59 5.99
N ASN A 616 37.37 36.34 6.30
CA ASN A 616 38.72 35.92 6.67
C ASN A 616 39.15 34.67 5.89
N GLY A 617 40.46 34.47 5.79
CA GLY A 617 41.05 33.30 5.15
C GLY A 617 42.29 33.64 4.33
N ILE A 618 42.74 32.70 3.51
CA ILE A 618 44.05 32.73 2.83
C ILE A 618 43.97 32.05 1.46
N GLU A 619 44.96 32.31 0.60
CA GLU A 619 45.09 31.66 -0.71
C GLU A 619 43.84 31.83 -1.59
N CYS A 620 43.35 33.08 -1.68
CA CYS A 620 42.17 33.42 -2.46
C CYS A 620 42.54 34.32 -3.64
N TYR A 621 42.09 33.95 -4.84
CA TYR A 621 42.53 34.57 -6.09
C TYR A 621 41.35 34.97 -6.98
N PHE A 622 41.48 36.05 -7.76
CA PHE A 622 40.45 36.44 -8.72
C PHE A 622 41.04 37.07 -9.98
N ILE A 623 40.40 36.81 -11.13
CA ILE A 623 40.78 37.35 -12.44
C ILE A 623 39.62 38.21 -12.95
N ILE A 624 39.48 39.42 -12.39
CA ILE A 624 38.34 40.31 -12.69
C ILE A 624 38.80 41.78 -12.67
N ASP A 625 38.44 42.51 -13.73
CA ASP A 625 38.71 43.94 -13.89
C ASP A 625 37.47 44.82 -13.62
N GLY A 626 37.70 46.11 -13.37
CA GLY A 626 36.62 47.11 -13.29
C GLY A 626 35.68 47.00 -12.08
N ILE A 627 36.05 46.24 -11.05
CA ILE A 627 35.28 46.09 -9.81
C ILE A 627 35.57 47.22 -8.80
N THR A 628 34.59 47.55 -7.97
CA THR A 628 34.64 48.71 -7.05
C THR A 628 35.31 48.42 -5.70
N ASN A 629 35.34 47.14 -5.28
CA ASN A 629 35.89 46.68 -4.00
C ASN A 629 36.82 45.47 -4.22
N PRO A 630 38.06 45.66 -4.72
CA PRO A 630 39.00 44.57 -4.96
C PRO A 630 39.19 43.71 -3.70
N GLY A 631 39.03 42.39 -3.82
CA GLY A 631 39.12 41.46 -2.69
C GLY A 631 37.90 41.42 -1.75
N GLY A 632 37.00 42.41 -1.79
CA GLY A 632 35.72 42.30 -1.09
C GLY A 632 35.80 42.37 0.43
N GLY A 633 36.83 42.97 1.00
CA GLY A 633 37.11 42.97 2.44
C GLY A 633 37.99 41.82 2.94
N LEU A 634 38.37 40.87 2.08
CA LEU A 634 39.42 39.91 2.39
C LEU A 634 40.79 40.49 2.03
N SER A 635 41.56 40.92 3.03
CA SER A 635 42.87 41.57 2.83
C SER A 635 43.93 40.67 2.19
N SER A 636 43.80 39.35 2.31
CA SER A 636 44.68 38.34 1.72
C SER A 636 44.30 37.96 0.28
N ALA A 637 43.21 38.48 -0.26
CA ALA A 637 42.78 38.18 -1.63
C ALA A 637 43.70 38.86 -2.65
N VAL A 638 44.14 38.11 -3.65
CA VAL A 638 45.06 38.59 -4.69
C VAL A 638 44.38 38.64 -6.04
N LYS A 639 44.42 39.81 -6.68
CA LYS A 639 44.03 39.95 -8.09
C LYS A 639 45.14 39.39 -8.98
N LEU A 640 44.75 38.57 -9.95
CA LEU A 640 45.64 38.03 -10.99
C LEU A 640 45.26 38.62 -12.35
N THR A 641 46.19 38.60 -13.30
CA THR A 641 46.00 39.18 -14.64
C THR A 641 45.68 38.15 -15.71
N SER A 642 45.92 36.86 -15.44
CA SER A 642 45.74 35.78 -16.42
C SER A 642 45.42 34.44 -15.76
N ALA A 643 44.91 33.51 -16.58
CA ALA A 643 44.71 32.12 -16.18
C ALA A 643 46.04 31.45 -15.79
N ASP A 644 47.14 31.75 -16.49
CA ASP A 644 48.45 31.16 -16.22
C ASP A 644 48.98 31.54 -14.83
N GLU A 645 48.82 32.79 -14.40
CA GLU A 645 49.17 33.18 -13.03
C GLU A 645 48.38 32.39 -11.98
N LEU A 646 47.11 32.06 -12.26
CA LEU A 646 46.30 31.25 -11.35
C LEU A 646 46.79 29.79 -11.30
N ARG A 647 47.24 29.23 -12.43
CA ARG A 647 47.82 27.88 -12.48
C ARG A 647 49.02 27.74 -11.54
N GLU A 648 49.86 28.77 -11.48
CA GLU A 648 51.03 28.82 -10.59
C GLU A 648 50.66 28.81 -9.09
N LYS A 649 49.43 29.18 -8.73
CA LYS A 649 48.98 29.21 -7.33
C LYS A 649 48.46 27.87 -6.81
N ALA A 650 48.26 26.88 -7.68
CA ALA A 650 47.67 25.59 -7.30
C ALA A 650 48.36 24.93 -6.10
N VAL A 651 49.70 24.93 -6.05
CA VAL A 651 50.47 24.34 -4.94
C VAL A 651 50.21 25.07 -3.62
N GLY A 652 50.20 26.41 -3.63
CA GLY A 652 49.91 27.22 -2.44
C GLY A 652 48.49 26.99 -1.94
N MET A 653 47.52 26.99 -2.86
CA MET A 653 46.12 26.69 -2.55
C MET A 653 45.96 25.30 -1.93
N ASN A 654 46.58 24.27 -2.51
CA ASN A 654 46.52 22.90 -2.02
C ASN A 654 47.14 22.76 -0.63
N ASN A 655 48.25 23.43 -0.36
CA ASN A 655 48.86 23.44 0.98
C ASN A 655 47.93 24.08 2.02
N ALA A 656 47.21 25.16 1.67
CA ALA A 656 46.28 25.83 2.58
C ALA A 656 45.00 25.04 2.86
N VAL A 657 44.65 24.08 2.01
CA VAL A 657 43.42 23.29 2.12
C VAL A 657 43.67 21.78 2.25
N PHE A 658 44.89 21.38 2.65
CA PHE A 658 45.30 19.97 2.74
C PHE A 658 44.31 19.09 3.55
N ASP A 659 43.79 19.61 4.66
CA ASP A 659 42.84 18.88 5.53
C ASP A 659 41.39 18.87 4.99
N SER A 660 41.11 19.49 3.84
CA SER A 660 39.76 19.56 3.29
C SER A 660 39.27 18.26 2.65
N GLY A 661 40.20 17.35 2.30
CA GLY A 661 39.92 16.16 1.48
C GLY A 661 39.79 16.46 -0.02
N PHE A 662 40.08 17.69 -0.45
CA PHE A 662 40.04 18.12 -1.85
C PHE A 662 41.34 18.81 -2.25
N GLU A 663 41.67 18.71 -3.53
CA GLU A 663 42.80 19.40 -4.13
C GLU A 663 42.44 19.99 -5.50
N PHE A 664 43.14 21.06 -5.86
CA PHE A 664 43.14 21.64 -7.18
C PHE A 664 44.17 20.95 -8.08
N PHE A 665 43.79 20.73 -9.32
CA PHE A 665 44.70 20.34 -10.40
C PHE A 665 44.54 21.30 -11.59
N VAL A 666 45.61 21.43 -12.36
CA VAL A 666 45.65 22.34 -13.51
C VAL A 666 44.75 21.82 -14.63
N ASN A 667 43.88 22.68 -15.15
CA ASN A 667 42.96 22.39 -16.26
C ASN A 667 43.16 23.34 -17.43
N THR A 668 43.46 22.85 -18.63
CA THR A 668 43.85 23.67 -19.80
C THR A 668 42.86 24.76 -20.23
N ALA A 669 41.60 24.72 -19.78
CA ALA A 669 40.61 25.75 -20.07
C ALA A 669 40.87 27.04 -19.27
N ASP A 670 40.65 28.21 -19.87
CA ASP A 670 40.92 29.51 -19.23
C ASP A 670 39.76 30.02 -18.36
N ASP A 671 38.55 29.53 -18.60
CA ASP A 671 37.36 29.86 -17.82
C ASP A 671 37.36 29.15 -16.46
N ALA A 672 37.92 27.94 -16.38
CA ALA A 672 38.18 27.22 -15.13
C ALA A 672 39.63 26.68 -15.09
N PRO A 673 40.64 27.56 -14.85
CA PRO A 673 42.06 27.19 -14.95
C PRO A 673 42.51 26.11 -13.96
N LEU A 674 41.79 25.97 -12.84
CA LEU A 674 42.01 24.93 -11.85
C LEU A 674 40.70 24.16 -11.63
N SER A 675 40.75 22.84 -11.75
CA SER A 675 39.63 21.97 -11.41
C SER A 675 39.84 21.32 -10.06
N ILE A 676 38.76 20.89 -9.41
CA ILE A 676 38.80 20.29 -8.08
C ILE A 676 38.57 18.78 -8.20
N ARG A 677 39.28 17.98 -7.40
CA ARG A 677 38.97 16.56 -7.18
C ARG A 677 39.10 16.19 -5.71
N ARG A 678 38.52 15.05 -5.35
CA ARG A 678 38.76 14.43 -4.04
C ARG A 678 40.14 13.79 -3.98
N ILE A 679 40.77 13.90 -2.82
CA ILE A 679 41.95 13.13 -2.47
C ILE A 679 41.46 11.74 -2.06
N MET A 680 41.77 10.71 -2.85
CA MET A 680 41.53 9.33 -2.43
C MET A 680 42.52 9.03 -1.29
N GLN A 681 42.00 8.74 -0.10
CA GLN A 681 42.80 8.21 1.00
C GLN A 681 43.06 6.72 0.81
#